data_AF-K8F100-F1
#
_entry.id   AF-K8F100-F1
#
_cell.length_a   1.000
_cell.length_b   1.000
_cell.length_c   1.000
_cell.angle_alpha   90.00
_cell.angle_beta   90.00
_cell.angle_gamma   90.00
#
_symmetry.space_group_name_H-M   'P 1'
#
loop_
_entity.id
_entity.type
_entity.pdbx_description
1 polymer ?
#
loop_
_entity_poly.entity_id
_entity_poly.type
_entity_poly.pdbx_seq_one_letter_code
_entity_poly.pdbx_strand_id
1 'polypeptide(L)'
;MILLLGKNNCRPLNCLPLFDRVIMKRNADECGFSRRRKSERKRKGRSASGFVFSSLLSLAFLFLFSFAGVEAQIATATATVGSEEEETFAVKSYVNGTVAVVSKTEILIDASVVRVPSDVYIAALEDDSLDLTGDVGFDLDKVEAQLTKLSDTLANVKLLSASDAGNVQCNRDGTKEMRFDFESKAFDATHCVCKDQFVGDLCETAVGALPGDYTDFIAAVNECLTVDPVHGICPDSAFGVMSDWDVSLVSNFAEAFKSRSTFNANITGWDTRSVVDFTGTFESCQAFNQDLSRWSTSTATSMSRMFFSATEFDSDLSGWDTSKVAKLDYSFAYASKFKGVGLSNWNTAKVTTLEGTFYGAAVFDENISSWTTTKVKNMNLTFATYYGGAHAFNQPIGTWDTSSVTAMETTFYSNPNFNQNLKWNTSLVESMYGMFGYASKFNGELATNEALGYWGTGSVKDFSTMFARSSFNQDISGWDTSSAEDMSYMFSGVSSFNQDLSKWDVSKVTTFKSTFNDCQNLDTDLSQWDVSSVMSFQQTFTKAYLMNSDMSLWNTAKVTNMYGMFQYARTFNSPIINWDVSKVTDMRYMFYGALAFQQDISSWTGTAATTAQSNMFFGATAFEANFACDDAVSGPASSCKRR
;
A
#
# COMPACT_ATOMS: atom_id res chain seq x y z
N MET A 1 -32.63 -55.28 2.19
CA MET A 1 -33.81 -56.16 2.04
C MET A 1 -33.74 -56.78 0.65
N ILE A 2 -33.53 -58.10 0.53
CA ILE A 2 -33.92 -59.04 -0.56
C ILE A 2 -33.81 -58.50 -2.02
N LEU A 3 -33.02 -58.98 -2.99
CA LEU A 3 -32.23 -60.22 -3.28
C LEU A 3 -30.79 -59.84 -3.73
N LEU A 4 -29.70 -60.61 -3.61
CA LEU A 4 -29.36 -62.03 -3.88
C LEU A 4 -29.22 -62.44 -5.37
N LEU A 5 -28.17 -63.26 -5.62
CA LEU A 5 -27.67 -63.87 -6.88
C LEU A 5 -26.73 -62.97 -7.74
N GLY A 6 -25.51 -63.40 -8.10
CA GLY A 6 -24.81 -64.64 -7.74
C GLY A 6 -23.33 -64.67 -8.15
N LYS A 7 -22.53 -65.35 -7.32
CA LYS A 7 -21.09 -65.65 -7.43
C LYS A 7 -20.59 -66.00 -8.86
N ASN A 8 -19.36 -65.58 -9.21
CA ASN A 8 -18.19 -66.46 -9.04
C ASN A 8 -16.83 -65.77 -9.26
N ASN A 9 -15.80 -66.31 -8.60
CA ASN A 9 -14.41 -65.85 -8.65
C ASN A 9 -13.70 -66.36 -9.92
N CYS A 10 -12.67 -65.62 -10.38
CA CYS A 10 -11.27 -66.11 -10.38
C CYS A 10 -10.27 -65.03 -10.86
N ARG A 11 -9.25 -64.77 -10.04
CA ARG A 11 -7.91 -64.31 -10.44
C ARG A 11 -7.13 -65.55 -10.97
N PRO A 12 -5.95 -65.47 -11.65
CA PRO A 12 -4.91 -64.46 -11.39
C PRO A 12 -3.95 -64.03 -12.54
N LEU A 13 -3.06 -63.09 -12.15
CA LEU A 13 -1.65 -62.86 -12.56
C LEU A 13 -1.26 -62.37 -13.98
N ASN A 14 -0.50 -61.25 -13.94
CA ASN A 14 0.74 -60.91 -14.67
C ASN A 14 0.86 -61.14 -16.19
N CYS A 15 1.18 -60.05 -16.92
CA CYS A 15 2.57 -59.79 -17.36
C CYS A 15 2.78 -58.37 -17.92
N LEU A 16 3.99 -57.84 -17.74
CA LEU A 16 4.53 -56.68 -18.47
C LEU A 16 4.81 -57.06 -19.94
N PRO A 17 5.04 -56.08 -20.83
CA PRO A 17 6.44 -55.83 -21.20
C PRO A 17 6.82 -54.35 -21.38
N LEU A 18 8.11 -54.07 -21.16
CA LEU A 18 8.81 -52.91 -21.73
C LEU A 18 9.00 -53.10 -23.24
N PHE A 19 9.19 -52.02 -24.01
CA PHE A 19 10.24 -51.97 -25.04
C PHE A 19 10.62 -50.53 -25.43
N ASP A 20 11.77 -50.44 -26.09
CA ASP A 20 12.65 -49.27 -26.18
C ASP A 20 12.34 -48.23 -27.28
N ARG A 21 13.13 -47.14 -27.18
CA ARG A 21 13.35 -46.06 -28.15
C ARG A 21 13.34 -46.48 -29.63
N VAL A 22 12.94 -45.56 -30.51
CA VAL A 22 13.76 -45.15 -31.69
C VAL A 22 13.39 -43.74 -32.19
N ILE A 23 14.38 -43.10 -32.81
CA ILE A 23 14.45 -41.72 -33.31
C ILE A 23 13.67 -41.55 -34.64
N MET A 24 12.99 -40.41 -34.86
CA MET A 24 13.17 -39.60 -36.09
C MET A 24 12.60 -38.19 -36.01
N LYS A 25 13.34 -37.24 -36.60
CA LYS A 25 12.91 -35.87 -36.91
C LYS A 25 11.92 -35.87 -38.09
N ARG A 26 10.92 -34.98 -38.08
CA ARG A 26 10.82 -33.90 -39.10
C ARG A 26 9.75 -32.86 -38.77
N ASN A 27 9.96 -31.68 -39.35
CA ASN A 27 9.19 -30.46 -39.19
C ASN A 27 7.89 -30.47 -40.01
N ALA A 28 7.17 -29.35 -39.84
CA ALA A 28 6.44 -28.61 -40.87
C ALA A 28 4.91 -28.80 -40.93
N ASP A 29 4.25 -27.81 -40.32
CA ASP A 29 3.36 -26.86 -40.98
C ASP A 29 1.89 -27.21 -41.28
N GLU A 30 1.08 -26.18 -41.03
CA GLU A 30 -0.18 -25.81 -41.67
C GLU A 30 -1.31 -26.86 -41.79
N CYS A 31 -2.36 -26.67 -41.00
CA CYS A 31 -3.56 -26.00 -41.52
C CYS A 31 -4.59 -25.75 -40.41
N GLY A 32 -5.03 -24.49 -40.28
CA GLY A 32 -6.21 -24.18 -39.49
C GLY A 32 -7.48 -24.50 -40.28
N PHE A 33 -8.49 -25.09 -39.63
CA PHE A 33 -9.87 -24.90 -40.08
C PHE A 33 -10.85 -24.79 -38.92
N SER A 34 -11.65 -23.73 -38.96
CA SER A 34 -12.68 -23.46 -37.97
C SER A 34 -13.90 -24.37 -38.17
N ARG A 35 -14.54 -24.79 -37.07
CA ARG A 35 -15.97 -24.51 -36.78
C ARG A 35 -16.55 -25.34 -35.63
N ARG A 36 -17.29 -24.64 -34.76
CA ARG A 36 -18.44 -25.13 -33.97
C ARG A 36 -18.08 -26.15 -32.87
N ARG A 37 -18.80 -26.24 -31.73
CA ARG A 37 -20.12 -25.69 -31.35
C ARG A 37 -20.19 -25.55 -29.82
N LYS A 38 -21.01 -24.63 -29.31
CA LYS A 38 -21.46 -24.67 -27.91
C LYS A 38 -22.21 -25.97 -27.63
N SER A 39 -22.00 -26.58 -26.46
CA SER A 39 -23.04 -27.36 -25.77
C SER A 39 -22.80 -27.37 -24.26
N GLU A 40 -23.74 -26.82 -23.51
CA GLU A 40 -23.81 -27.00 -22.06
C GLU A 40 -24.07 -28.47 -21.70
N ARG A 41 -23.58 -28.94 -20.55
CA ARG A 41 -24.25 -30.01 -19.80
C ARG A 41 -24.11 -29.84 -18.30
N LYS A 42 -25.26 -29.86 -17.62
CA LYS A 42 -25.41 -29.67 -16.17
C LYS A 42 -25.10 -30.95 -15.37
N ARG A 43 -24.45 -30.74 -14.21
CA ARG A 43 -24.65 -31.39 -12.90
C ARG A 43 -24.67 -32.94 -12.78
N LYS A 44 -23.74 -33.45 -11.95
CA LYS A 44 -23.95 -34.21 -10.68
C LYS A 44 -22.55 -34.58 -10.13
N GLY A 45 -22.24 -34.60 -8.82
CA GLY A 45 -23.06 -34.33 -7.62
C GLY A 45 -22.87 -35.41 -6.54
N ARG A 46 -21.88 -35.24 -5.65
CA ARG A 46 -21.62 -35.91 -4.33
C ARG A 46 -20.31 -35.29 -3.78
N SER A 47 -20.19 -34.64 -2.61
CA SER A 47 -20.56 -34.99 -1.22
C SER A 47 -19.78 -36.22 -0.69
N ALA A 48 -19.12 -36.20 0.47
CA ALA A 48 -19.05 -35.21 1.56
C ALA A 48 -17.78 -35.43 2.44
N SER A 49 -17.77 -34.83 3.63
CA SER A 49 -16.73 -34.83 4.68
C SER A 49 -15.47 -33.98 4.38
N GLY A 50 -15.03 -33.06 5.25
CA GLY A 50 -15.65 -32.57 6.49
C GLY A 50 -14.66 -32.42 7.64
N PHE A 51 -13.90 -31.32 7.65
CA PHE A 51 -13.22 -30.81 8.84
C PHE A 51 -13.31 -29.29 8.80
N VAL A 52 -14.14 -28.73 9.67
CA VAL A 52 -14.19 -27.28 9.93
C VAL A 52 -13.38 -27.04 11.20
N PHE A 53 -12.27 -26.32 11.08
CA PHE A 53 -11.66 -25.66 12.23
C PHE A 53 -12.10 -24.21 12.24
N SER A 54 -12.98 -23.88 13.19
CA SER A 54 -13.21 -22.50 13.60
C SER A 54 -12.19 -22.12 14.67
N SER A 55 -11.56 -20.96 14.53
CA SER A 55 -10.82 -20.33 15.61
C SER A 55 -11.05 -18.81 15.59
N LEU A 56 -12.16 -18.40 16.18
CA LEU A 56 -12.34 -17.06 16.74
C LEU A 56 -11.70 -17.05 18.13
N LEU A 57 -10.75 -16.15 18.36
CA LEU A 57 -10.27 -15.65 19.66
C LEU A 57 -9.15 -14.62 19.35
N SER A 58 -8.86 -13.59 20.13
CA SER A 58 -9.63 -12.65 20.96
C SER A 58 -8.61 -11.63 21.46
N LEU A 59 -8.97 -10.35 21.55
CA LEU A 59 -8.31 -9.45 22.50
C LEU A 59 -9.22 -8.26 22.80
N ALA A 60 -9.92 -8.36 23.92
CA ALA A 60 -10.59 -7.27 24.59
C ALA A 60 -10.38 -7.46 26.09
N PHE A 61 -9.93 -6.42 26.78
CA PHE A 61 -10.18 -6.27 28.22
C PHE A 61 -10.30 -4.78 28.55
N LEU A 62 -11.39 -4.44 29.25
CA LEU A 62 -11.63 -3.10 29.78
C LEU A 62 -10.81 -2.88 31.05
N PHE A 63 -10.58 -1.60 31.40
CA PHE A 63 -10.93 -1.13 32.74
C PHE A 63 -11.41 0.33 32.71
N LEU A 64 -12.48 0.60 33.47
CA LEU A 64 -12.96 1.94 33.81
C LEU A 64 -12.46 2.28 35.23
N PHE A 65 -12.08 3.53 35.49
CA PHE A 65 -12.50 4.30 36.68
C PHE A 65 -12.09 5.78 36.52
N SER A 66 -12.60 6.64 37.40
CA SER A 66 -12.70 8.10 37.22
C SER A 66 -12.00 8.92 38.33
N PHE A 67 -11.98 10.25 38.11
CA PHE A 67 -11.67 11.37 39.02
C PHE A 67 -10.22 11.88 39.19
N ALA A 68 -10.06 13.13 38.73
CA ALA A 68 -9.45 14.31 39.37
C ALA A 68 -7.99 14.30 39.89
N GLY A 69 -7.22 15.28 39.39
CA GLY A 69 -6.66 16.31 40.28
C GLY A 69 -5.13 16.51 40.30
N VAL A 70 -4.71 17.72 39.91
CA VAL A 70 -3.58 18.51 40.47
C VAL A 70 -2.14 18.09 40.11
N GLU A 71 -1.41 19.06 39.52
CA GLU A 71 0.04 19.40 39.58
C GLU A 71 1.10 18.27 39.71
N ALA A 72 2.27 18.30 39.05
CA ALA A 72 3.17 19.45 39.04
C ALA A 72 4.40 19.29 38.10
N GLN A 73 5.08 20.43 37.86
CA GLN A 73 6.50 20.64 37.51
C GLN A 73 7.13 19.89 36.31
N ILE A 74 7.57 20.68 35.32
CA ILE A 74 8.71 20.33 34.44
C ILE A 74 9.90 21.22 34.84
N ALA A 75 11.05 20.59 35.07
CA ALA A 75 12.29 21.27 35.39
C ALA A 75 13.14 21.58 34.12
N THR A 76 13.58 22.84 34.03
CA THR A 76 14.84 23.33 33.44
C THR A 76 15.52 22.55 32.30
N ALA A 77 15.70 23.23 31.18
CA ALA A 77 16.97 23.26 30.45
C ALA A 77 17.31 24.73 30.10
N THR A 78 18.57 25.12 30.31
CA THR A 78 19.06 26.52 30.19
C THR A 78 19.74 26.80 28.85
N ALA A 79 19.63 28.04 28.38
CA ALA A 79 20.55 28.64 27.41
C ALA A 79 20.69 30.15 27.70
N THR A 80 21.91 30.69 27.60
CA THR A 80 22.28 32.00 28.18
C THR A 80 22.77 32.99 27.13
N VAL A 81 22.02 34.08 26.89
CA VAL A 81 22.40 35.43 26.41
C VAL A 81 21.24 36.36 26.84
N GLY A 82 21.39 37.62 27.27
CA GLY A 82 22.57 38.48 27.54
C GLY A 82 22.11 39.75 28.29
N SER A 83 22.90 40.83 28.30
CA SER A 83 22.55 42.12 28.95
C SER A 83 22.69 43.32 28.02
N GLU A 84 21.78 44.30 28.09
CA GLU A 84 22.02 45.69 28.54
C GLU A 84 20.71 46.54 28.51
N GLU A 85 20.79 47.80 28.93
CA GLU A 85 19.78 48.49 29.77
C GLU A 85 18.63 49.26 29.06
N GLU A 86 17.59 49.58 29.85
CA GLU A 86 16.43 50.43 29.50
C GLU A 86 16.75 51.94 29.56
N GLU A 87 15.99 52.76 28.84
CA GLU A 87 15.39 53.98 29.43
C GLU A 87 13.99 54.23 28.83
N THR A 88 13.03 54.59 29.68
CA THR A 88 11.65 54.94 29.30
C THR A 88 11.27 56.34 29.79
N PHE A 89 10.50 57.09 28.97
CA PHE A 89 9.85 58.33 29.38
C PHE A 89 8.34 58.24 29.13
N ALA A 90 7.55 58.65 30.12
CA ALA A 90 6.09 58.55 30.11
C ALA A 90 5.42 59.94 30.16
N VAL A 91 4.31 60.09 29.44
CA VAL A 91 3.40 61.24 29.53
C VAL A 91 1.97 60.73 29.71
N LYS A 92 1.22 61.33 30.65
CA LYS A 92 -0.17 60.97 30.97
C LYS A 92 -1.15 62.03 30.47
N SER A 93 -2.19 61.59 29.77
CA SER A 93 -3.51 62.26 29.78
C SER A 93 -4.61 61.18 29.74
N TYR A 94 -5.82 61.51 30.23
CA TYR A 94 -6.89 60.55 30.48
C TYR A 94 -8.17 60.89 29.72
N VAL A 95 -8.59 60.04 28.78
CA VAL A 95 -10.00 59.77 28.46
C VAL A 95 -10.15 58.30 28.04
N ASN A 96 -11.12 57.57 28.63
CA ASN A 96 -11.59 56.24 28.22
C ASN A 96 -10.56 55.12 27.92
N GLY A 97 -9.63 54.90 28.85
CA GLY A 97 -9.40 53.52 29.33
C GLY A 97 -8.39 52.61 28.61
N THR A 98 -7.54 53.11 27.72
CA THR A 98 -6.42 52.32 27.18
C THR A 98 -5.09 53.08 27.31
N VAL A 99 -4.05 52.42 27.85
CA VAL A 99 -2.70 52.98 27.97
C VAL A 99 -1.80 52.33 26.93
N ALA A 100 -1.19 53.12 26.06
CA ALA A 100 -0.12 52.68 25.16
C ALA A 100 1.23 53.17 25.71
N VAL A 101 2.18 52.25 25.87
CA VAL A 101 3.60 52.56 26.07
C VAL A 101 4.33 52.06 24.83
N VAL A 102 5.06 52.94 24.14
CA VAL A 102 5.81 52.57 22.94
C VAL A 102 7.29 52.48 23.27
N SER A 103 7.82 51.27 23.24
CA SER A 103 9.26 50.99 23.17
C SER A 103 9.56 50.34 21.81
N LYS A 104 10.79 50.48 21.32
CA LYS A 104 11.14 50.24 19.91
C LYS A 104 11.56 48.80 19.60
N THR A 105 10.71 47.84 19.99
CA THR A 105 10.78 46.43 19.58
C THR A 105 9.38 45.82 19.58
N GLU A 106 9.01 45.19 18.45
CA GLU A 106 7.83 44.33 18.20
C GLU A 106 6.55 44.57 19.02
N ILE A 107 5.55 45.21 18.39
CA ILE A 107 4.17 45.16 18.89
C ILE A 107 3.48 43.92 18.31
N LEU A 108 3.34 42.89 19.15
CA LEU A 108 2.28 41.88 19.01
C LEU A 108 0.93 42.55 19.25
N ILE A 109 0.10 42.68 18.22
CA ILE A 109 -1.31 43.02 18.37
C ILE A 109 -2.12 41.72 18.39
N ASP A 110 -2.55 41.29 19.57
CA ASP A 110 -3.68 40.38 19.69
C ASP A 110 -4.98 41.17 19.56
N ALA A 111 -5.49 41.24 18.33
CA ALA A 111 -6.84 41.71 18.01
C ALA A 111 -7.31 41.12 16.68
N SER A 112 -8.04 40.01 16.75
CA SER A 112 -9.15 39.66 15.84
C SER A 112 -8.95 39.97 14.35
N VAL A 113 -8.04 39.25 13.69
CA VAL A 113 -7.86 39.35 12.22
C VAL A 113 -9.07 38.73 11.49
N VAL A 114 -10.01 39.58 11.10
CA VAL A 114 -10.99 39.26 10.05
C VAL A 114 -10.25 39.21 8.71
N ARG A 115 -10.17 38.03 8.08
CA ARG A 115 -9.66 37.91 6.71
C ARG A 115 -10.74 38.34 5.72
N VAL A 116 -10.44 39.36 4.91
CA VAL A 116 -11.25 39.74 3.75
C VAL A 116 -10.79 38.91 2.53
N PRO A 117 -11.69 38.19 1.82
CA PRO A 117 -11.35 37.53 0.56
C PRO A 117 -11.04 38.52 -0.57
N SER A 118 -10.22 38.10 -1.53
CA SER A 118 -9.47 38.98 -2.46
C SER A 118 -10.26 39.67 -3.58
N ASP A 119 -11.60 39.63 -3.57
CA ASP A 119 -12.44 39.92 -4.75
C ASP A 119 -13.27 41.22 -4.62
N VAL A 120 -12.75 42.25 -3.94
CA VAL A 120 -13.40 43.58 -3.85
C VAL A 120 -12.58 44.63 -4.61
N TYR A 121 -12.98 44.88 -5.87
CA TYR A 121 -12.59 46.10 -6.58
C TYR A 121 -13.40 47.28 -6.05
N ILE A 122 -12.76 48.18 -5.31
CA ILE A 122 -13.29 49.53 -5.08
C ILE A 122 -12.86 50.39 -6.27
N ALA A 123 -13.82 50.80 -7.09
CA ALA A 123 -13.58 51.82 -8.10
C ALA A 123 -13.36 53.18 -7.42
N ALA A 124 -12.11 53.64 -7.39
CA ALA A 124 -11.74 55.01 -7.04
C ALA A 124 -11.24 55.72 -8.29
N LEU A 125 -11.64 56.99 -8.43
CA LEU A 125 -11.39 57.83 -9.61
C LEU A 125 -9.89 58.08 -9.84
N GLU A 126 -9.52 58.21 -11.11
CA GLU A 126 -8.20 58.69 -11.54
C GLU A 126 -7.98 60.14 -11.05
N ASP A 127 -6.91 60.38 -10.29
CA ASP A 127 -6.10 61.59 -10.42
C ASP A 127 -4.66 61.31 -9.98
N ASP A 128 -3.70 62.02 -10.56
CA ASP A 128 -2.29 61.65 -10.59
C ASP A 128 -1.47 62.07 -9.35
N SER A 129 -0.33 61.38 -9.19
CA SER A 129 0.85 61.77 -8.40
C SER A 129 0.80 61.70 -6.86
N LEU A 130 1.44 60.66 -6.31
CA LEU A 130 2.23 60.79 -5.07
C LEU A 130 3.37 59.76 -5.03
N ASP A 131 4.58 60.20 -5.41
CA ASP A 131 5.83 59.46 -5.25
C ASP A 131 6.30 59.57 -3.78
N LEU A 132 6.67 58.44 -3.18
CA LEU A 132 7.21 58.36 -1.81
C LEU A 132 8.59 57.70 -1.77
N THR A 133 9.45 58.02 -2.74
CA THR A 133 10.90 57.83 -2.63
C THR A 133 11.58 59.02 -1.92
N GLY A 134 11.26 59.24 -0.63
CA GLY A 134 11.82 60.36 0.14
C GLY A 134 11.68 60.23 1.66
N ASP A 135 12.82 60.20 2.35
CA ASP A 135 12.94 60.09 3.81
C ASP A 135 12.77 61.47 4.49
N VAL A 136 11.52 61.94 4.69
CA VAL A 136 11.22 63.12 5.53
C VAL A 136 9.84 63.07 6.21
N GLY A 137 9.83 63.14 7.55
CA GLY A 137 8.79 63.84 8.34
C GLY A 137 7.39 63.23 8.43
N PHE A 138 7.11 62.52 9.54
CA PHE A 138 5.74 62.22 9.98
C PHE A 138 5.02 63.50 10.43
N ASP A 139 3.96 63.90 9.71
CA ASP A 139 3.14 65.09 9.96
C ASP A 139 1.84 64.68 10.66
N LEU A 140 1.78 64.82 12.00
CA LEU A 140 0.65 64.36 12.82
C LEU A 140 -0.66 65.10 12.50
N ASP A 141 -0.59 66.38 12.17
CA ASP A 141 -1.77 67.24 11.97
C ASP A 141 -2.62 66.79 10.77
N LYS A 142 -1.96 66.19 9.75
CA LYS A 142 -2.66 65.57 8.61
C LYS A 142 -3.38 64.27 8.97
N VAL A 143 -2.88 63.52 9.95
CA VAL A 143 -3.48 62.25 10.38
C VAL A 143 -4.73 62.51 11.23
N GLU A 144 -4.68 63.47 12.16
CA GLU A 144 -5.86 63.89 12.93
C GLU A 144 -6.98 64.44 12.01
N ALA A 145 -6.64 65.27 11.02
CA ALA A 145 -7.62 65.83 10.08
C ALA A 145 -8.36 64.77 9.24
N GLN A 146 -7.75 63.60 8.98
CA GLN A 146 -8.43 62.48 8.30
C GLN A 146 -9.29 61.64 9.26
N LEU A 147 -8.85 61.47 10.51
CA LEU A 147 -9.64 60.78 11.54
C LEU A 147 -10.94 61.52 11.89
N THR A 148 -10.94 62.86 11.93
CA THR A 148 -12.16 63.65 12.14
C THR A 148 -13.17 63.43 11.00
N LYS A 149 -12.71 63.41 9.75
CA LYS A 149 -13.55 63.11 8.58
C LYS A 149 -14.18 61.72 8.63
N LEU A 150 -13.45 60.73 9.15
CA LEU A 150 -13.96 59.37 9.33
C LEU A 150 -15.07 59.33 10.42
N SER A 151 -14.88 60.09 11.51
CA SER A 151 -15.86 60.24 12.60
C SER A 151 -17.17 60.89 12.14
N ASP A 152 -17.10 61.99 11.39
CA ASP A 152 -18.28 62.69 10.87
C ASP A 152 -19.06 61.87 9.83
N THR A 153 -18.37 60.98 9.11
CA THR A 153 -19.00 60.02 8.20
C THR A 153 -19.77 58.94 8.97
N LEU A 154 -19.23 58.47 10.10
CA LEU A 154 -19.87 57.48 10.98
C LEU A 154 -21.12 58.03 11.69
N ALA A 155 -21.13 59.32 12.02
CA ALA A 155 -22.22 59.99 12.73
C ALA A 155 -23.54 60.09 11.92
N ASN A 156 -23.50 59.87 10.61
CA ASN A 156 -24.66 59.97 9.72
C ASN A 156 -25.38 58.62 9.47
N VAL A 157 -24.92 57.52 10.10
CA VAL A 157 -25.57 56.21 9.98
C VAL A 157 -26.83 56.15 10.84
N LYS A 158 -27.99 56.17 10.18
CA LYS A 158 -29.31 56.25 10.81
C LYS A 158 -29.71 54.87 11.37
N LEU A 159 -29.71 54.72 12.69
CA LEU A 159 -30.26 53.53 13.38
C LEU A 159 -31.75 53.37 13.08
N LEU A 160 -32.11 52.31 12.35
CA LEU A 160 -33.49 51.84 12.22
C LEU A 160 -33.81 50.87 13.36
N SER A 161 -34.98 51.06 13.99
CA SER A 161 -35.46 50.24 15.10
C SER A 161 -35.91 48.86 14.65
N ALA A 162 -35.72 47.85 15.49
CA ALA A 162 -36.16 46.48 15.24
C ALA A 162 -37.70 46.37 15.14
N SER A 163 -38.18 45.98 13.96
CA SER A 163 -39.43 45.25 13.76
C SER A 163 -39.28 44.38 12.51
N ASP A 164 -39.91 43.21 12.54
CA ASP A 164 -39.99 42.23 11.44
C ASP A 164 -38.70 41.47 11.11
N ALA A 165 -38.49 40.37 11.84
CA ALA A 165 -37.72 39.24 11.34
C ALA A 165 -38.55 38.52 10.26
N GLY A 166 -38.03 38.44 9.03
CA GLY A 166 -38.68 37.72 7.94
C GLY A 166 -38.12 38.01 6.55
N ASN A 167 -37.67 36.94 5.88
CA ASN A 167 -37.29 36.84 4.46
C ASN A 167 -36.04 37.61 3.98
N VAL A 168 -35.14 36.85 3.36
CA VAL A 168 -34.04 37.34 2.52
C VAL A 168 -34.62 37.87 1.21
N GLN A 169 -34.20 39.06 0.78
CA GLN A 169 -34.49 39.59 -0.56
C GLN A 169 -33.20 39.72 -1.37
N CYS A 170 -33.26 39.37 -2.65
CA CYS A 170 -32.13 39.46 -3.60
C CYS A 170 -32.41 40.58 -4.62
N ASN A 171 -31.45 41.47 -4.84
CA ASN A 171 -31.61 42.58 -5.79
C ASN A 171 -31.53 42.13 -7.25
N ARG A 172 -32.24 42.87 -8.10
CA ARG A 172 -32.55 42.55 -9.50
C ARG A 172 -31.37 42.63 -10.49
N ASP A 173 -30.19 43.03 -10.02
CA ASP A 173 -28.96 43.21 -10.82
C ASP A 173 -27.80 42.29 -10.42
N GLY A 174 -27.96 41.47 -9.38
CA GLY A 174 -26.93 40.54 -8.91
C GLY A 174 -25.82 41.16 -8.05
N THR A 175 -25.96 42.42 -7.62
CA THR A 175 -25.00 43.06 -6.70
C THR A 175 -25.41 42.92 -5.23
N LYS A 176 -24.42 42.82 -4.34
CA LYS A 176 -24.59 42.40 -2.93
C LYS A 176 -24.66 43.58 -1.95
N GLU A 177 -25.53 43.49 -0.94
CA GLU A 177 -25.30 44.13 0.36
C GLU A 177 -24.85 43.08 1.39
N MET A 178 -23.83 43.40 2.19
CA MET A 178 -23.47 42.60 3.36
C MET A 178 -24.30 43.06 4.56
N ARG A 179 -25.00 42.14 5.23
CA ARG A 179 -25.63 42.40 6.54
C ARG A 179 -24.77 41.84 7.66
N PHE A 180 -24.62 42.65 8.72
CA PHE A 180 -24.02 42.22 9.97
C PHE A 180 -25.13 41.70 10.88
N ASP A 181 -25.06 40.43 11.28
CA ASP A 181 -25.99 39.86 12.24
C ASP A 181 -25.53 40.17 13.67
N PHE A 182 -26.39 40.86 14.42
CA PHE A 182 -26.12 41.29 15.79
C PHE A 182 -26.27 40.17 16.82
N GLU A 183 -26.95 39.06 16.51
CA GLU A 183 -27.04 37.90 17.42
C GLU A 183 -25.82 36.98 17.29
N SER A 184 -25.39 36.63 16.06
CA SER A 184 -24.21 35.79 15.82
C SER A 184 -22.87 36.54 15.81
N LYS A 185 -22.87 37.87 15.64
CA LYS A 185 -21.68 38.73 15.44
C LYS A 185 -20.82 38.36 14.23
N ALA A 186 -21.44 37.79 13.19
CA ALA A 186 -20.79 37.48 11.92
C ALA A 186 -21.31 38.37 10.79
N PHE A 187 -20.49 38.52 9.74
CA PHE A 187 -20.98 38.95 8.43
C PHE A 187 -21.52 37.70 7.72
N ASP A 188 -22.83 37.66 7.50
CA ASP A 188 -23.44 36.59 6.71
C ASP A 188 -23.16 36.84 5.22
N ALA A 189 -22.58 35.84 4.56
CA ALA A 189 -22.23 35.83 3.14
C ALA A 189 -22.95 34.68 2.41
N THR A 190 -24.19 34.38 2.78
CA THR A 190 -25.08 33.47 2.04
C THR A 190 -25.38 34.00 0.63
N HIS A 191 -24.68 33.44 -0.36
CA HIS A 191 -24.96 33.70 -1.77
C HIS A 191 -26.22 32.93 -2.17
N CYS A 192 -27.21 33.62 -2.73
CA CYS A 192 -28.36 33.00 -3.40
C CYS A 192 -28.17 33.12 -4.92
N VAL A 193 -28.33 32.01 -5.66
CA VAL A 193 -28.40 32.02 -7.12
C VAL A 193 -29.78 31.53 -7.54
N CYS A 194 -30.60 32.42 -8.11
CA CYS A 194 -31.93 32.06 -8.62
C CYS A 194 -31.79 31.30 -9.94
N LYS A 195 -32.16 30.01 -9.94
CA LYS A 195 -31.97 29.15 -11.11
C LYS A 195 -33.08 29.30 -12.17
N ASP A 196 -34.33 29.50 -11.75
CA ASP A 196 -35.47 29.70 -12.66
C ASP A 196 -36.52 30.68 -12.09
N GLN A 197 -36.92 31.64 -12.94
CA GLN A 197 -38.04 32.60 -12.81
C GLN A 197 -38.16 33.48 -11.54
N PHE A 198 -38.04 34.79 -11.74
CA PHE A 198 -38.48 35.80 -10.77
C PHE A 198 -39.98 36.08 -10.89
N VAL A 199 -40.72 35.95 -9.79
CA VAL A 199 -42.13 36.43 -9.68
C VAL A 199 -42.14 37.70 -8.83
N GLY A 200 -41.77 38.82 -9.45
CA GLY A 200 -41.52 40.09 -8.75
C GLY A 200 -40.10 40.15 -8.19
N ASP A 201 -39.94 40.66 -6.97
CA ASP A 201 -38.64 40.83 -6.29
C ASP A 201 -38.30 39.64 -5.35
N LEU A 202 -38.97 38.49 -5.53
CA LEU A 202 -38.76 37.27 -4.75
C LEU A 202 -38.23 36.14 -5.63
N CYS A 203 -37.21 35.46 -5.11
CA CYS A 203 -36.65 34.23 -5.65
C CYS A 203 -37.43 33.06 -5.03
N GLU A 204 -38.14 32.24 -5.82
CA GLU A 204 -38.97 31.17 -5.25
C GLU A 204 -38.15 30.02 -4.63
N THR A 205 -36.91 29.81 -5.10
CA THR A 205 -35.96 28.84 -4.51
C THR A 205 -34.54 29.38 -4.51
N ALA A 206 -34.09 29.84 -3.35
CA ALA A 206 -32.66 30.04 -3.10
C ALA A 206 -32.04 28.67 -2.78
N VAL A 207 -31.16 28.17 -3.66
CA VAL A 207 -30.25 27.07 -3.29
C VAL A 207 -29.21 27.67 -2.35
N GLY A 208 -29.18 27.21 -1.10
CA GLY A 208 -28.15 27.63 -0.16
C GLY A 208 -26.77 27.17 -0.65
N ALA A 209 -25.77 28.04 -0.61
CA ALA A 209 -24.38 27.60 -0.76
C ALA A 209 -24.03 26.62 0.37
N LEU A 210 -23.32 25.53 0.08
CA LEU A 210 -22.86 24.63 1.12
C LEU A 210 -21.87 25.36 2.05
N PRO A 211 -21.97 25.18 3.37
CA PRO A 211 -20.96 25.68 4.28
C PRO A 211 -19.59 25.10 3.91
N GLY A 212 -18.53 25.92 4.07
CA GLY A 212 -17.16 25.44 3.90
C GLY A 212 -16.71 24.44 4.98
N ASP A 213 -17.55 24.18 6.00
CA ASP A 213 -17.28 23.17 7.02
C ASP A 213 -17.55 21.75 6.51
N TYR A 214 -16.66 20.84 6.92
CA TYR A 214 -16.72 19.43 6.60
C TYR A 214 -17.97 18.74 7.18
N THR A 215 -18.41 19.12 8.38
CA THR A 215 -19.51 18.46 9.08
C THR A 215 -20.82 18.62 8.31
N ASP A 216 -21.09 19.84 7.87
CA ASP A 216 -22.32 20.20 7.14
C ASP A 216 -22.36 19.57 5.74
N PHE A 217 -21.23 19.56 5.03
CA PHE A 217 -21.11 18.88 3.74
C PHE A 217 -21.41 17.37 3.85
N ILE A 218 -20.82 16.70 4.83
CA ILE A 218 -21.06 15.27 5.07
C ILE A 218 -22.51 15.01 5.52
N ALA A 219 -23.10 15.89 6.33
CA ALA A 219 -24.51 15.78 6.71
C ALA A 219 -25.43 15.89 5.47
N ALA A 220 -25.21 16.88 4.61
CA ALA A 220 -25.96 17.07 3.37
C ALA A 220 -25.86 15.85 2.42
N VAL A 221 -24.65 15.30 2.22
CA VAL A 221 -24.45 14.08 1.42
C VAL A 221 -25.23 12.91 2.01
N ASN A 222 -25.18 12.71 3.33
CA ASN A 222 -25.87 11.60 4.00
C ASN A 222 -27.40 11.71 3.93
N GLU A 223 -27.94 12.92 4.08
CA GLU A 223 -29.37 13.19 3.91
C GLU A 223 -29.81 12.91 2.48
N CYS A 224 -29.14 13.51 1.50
CA CYS A 224 -29.47 13.39 0.08
C CYS A 224 -29.45 11.94 -0.41
N LEU A 225 -28.41 11.17 -0.03
CA LEU A 225 -28.27 9.76 -0.41
C LEU A 225 -29.14 8.81 0.42
N THR A 226 -29.91 9.31 1.38
CA THR A 226 -31.02 8.56 1.99
C THR A 226 -32.28 8.64 1.12
N VAL A 227 -32.43 9.70 0.30
CA VAL A 227 -33.54 9.89 -0.64
C VAL A 227 -33.29 9.17 -1.97
N ASP A 228 -32.18 9.47 -2.65
CA ASP A 228 -31.72 8.75 -3.84
C ASP A 228 -30.24 8.34 -3.71
N PRO A 229 -29.94 7.08 -3.29
CA PRO A 229 -28.58 6.58 -3.09
C PRO A 229 -27.81 6.31 -4.40
N VAL A 230 -28.41 6.52 -5.57
CA VAL A 230 -27.78 6.29 -6.87
C VAL A 230 -27.46 7.61 -7.56
N HIS A 231 -28.43 8.52 -7.67
CA HIS A 231 -28.34 9.74 -8.49
C HIS A 231 -28.26 11.05 -7.70
N GLY A 232 -28.42 11.04 -6.36
CA GLY A 232 -28.38 12.27 -5.56
C GLY A 232 -29.54 13.24 -5.84
N ILE A 233 -30.71 12.72 -6.24
CA ILE A 233 -31.92 13.49 -6.49
C ILE A 233 -32.67 13.66 -5.16
N CYS A 234 -32.39 14.77 -4.47
CA CYS A 234 -32.96 15.12 -3.17
C CYS A 234 -33.63 16.52 -3.22
N PRO A 235 -34.76 16.67 -3.95
CA PRO A 235 -35.38 17.97 -4.24
C PRO A 235 -35.91 18.69 -3.00
N ASP A 236 -36.27 17.94 -1.95
CA ASP A 236 -36.79 18.48 -0.68
C ASP A 236 -35.67 18.84 0.33
N SER A 237 -34.40 18.62 -0.02
CA SER A 237 -33.26 18.99 0.84
C SER A 237 -32.95 20.49 0.73
N ALA A 238 -32.31 21.06 1.76
CA ALA A 238 -31.93 22.48 1.80
C ALA A 238 -31.01 22.94 0.64
N PHE A 239 -30.38 21.99 -0.06
CA PHE A 239 -29.43 22.22 -1.14
C PHE A 239 -29.95 21.77 -2.52
N GLY A 240 -31.17 21.21 -2.59
CA GLY A 240 -31.72 20.65 -3.83
C GLY A 240 -30.91 19.46 -4.38
N VAL A 241 -30.97 19.24 -5.69
CA VAL A 241 -30.33 18.09 -6.35
C VAL A 241 -28.80 18.20 -6.34
N MET A 242 -28.11 17.11 -6.01
CA MET A 242 -26.65 17.06 -5.80
C MET A 242 -25.80 17.61 -6.96
N SER A 243 -26.27 17.49 -8.20
CA SER A 243 -25.57 18.04 -9.38
C SER A 243 -25.50 19.56 -9.43
N ASP A 244 -26.34 20.25 -8.66
CA ASP A 244 -26.49 21.71 -8.63
C ASP A 244 -25.80 22.36 -7.41
N TRP A 245 -25.22 21.56 -6.52
CA TRP A 245 -24.58 22.03 -5.29
C TRP A 245 -23.34 22.88 -5.57
N ASP A 246 -23.28 24.08 -4.97
CA ASP A 246 -22.06 24.88 -4.92
C ASP A 246 -21.15 24.36 -3.80
N VAL A 247 -20.10 23.63 -4.20
CA VAL A 247 -19.04 23.11 -3.33
C VAL A 247 -17.77 23.95 -3.34
N SER A 248 -17.78 25.15 -3.96
CA SER A 248 -16.57 25.96 -4.19
C SER A 248 -15.84 26.41 -2.92
N LEU A 249 -16.51 26.40 -1.77
CA LEU A 249 -15.95 26.72 -0.46
C LEU A 249 -15.57 25.49 0.38
N VAL A 250 -15.96 24.27 -0.03
CA VAL A 250 -15.68 23.04 0.71
C VAL A 250 -14.21 22.66 0.53
N SER A 251 -13.46 22.59 1.64
CA SER A 251 -12.02 22.31 1.60
C SER A 251 -11.65 20.84 1.86
N ASN A 252 -12.62 20.01 2.27
CA ASN A 252 -12.39 18.64 2.68
C ASN A 252 -13.49 17.71 2.13
N PHE A 253 -13.12 16.77 1.26
CA PHE A 253 -13.98 15.74 0.68
C PHE A 253 -13.73 14.35 1.29
N ALA A 254 -12.99 14.27 2.40
CA ALA A 254 -12.63 12.99 3.01
C ALA A 254 -13.87 12.14 3.30
N GLU A 255 -13.83 10.87 2.88
CA GLU A 255 -14.86 9.85 3.12
C GLU A 255 -16.30 10.19 2.65
N ALA A 256 -16.50 11.26 1.86
CA ALA A 256 -17.83 11.82 1.58
C ALA A 256 -18.86 10.82 1.02
N PHE A 257 -18.44 9.95 0.11
CA PHE A 257 -19.29 8.90 -0.48
C PHE A 257 -18.90 7.50 0.00
N LYS A 258 -18.08 7.38 1.06
CA LYS A 258 -17.52 6.11 1.52
C LYS A 258 -18.60 5.06 1.79
N SER A 259 -18.37 3.86 1.27
CA SER A 259 -19.26 2.69 1.32
C SER A 259 -20.63 2.87 0.63
N ARG A 260 -20.84 3.93 -0.15
CA ARG A 260 -22.04 4.11 -0.99
C ARG A 260 -21.90 3.31 -2.28
N SER A 261 -22.05 1.98 -2.19
CA SER A 261 -21.71 1.05 -3.28
C SER A 261 -22.46 1.27 -4.60
N THR A 262 -23.68 1.81 -4.55
CA THR A 262 -24.51 2.13 -5.73
C THR A 262 -24.39 3.57 -6.22
N PHE A 263 -23.62 4.41 -5.55
CA PHE A 263 -23.53 5.84 -5.85
C PHE A 263 -22.89 6.08 -7.22
N ASN A 264 -23.57 6.86 -8.06
CA ASN A 264 -23.08 7.28 -9.38
C ASN A 264 -23.76 8.60 -9.82
N ALA A 265 -23.96 9.54 -8.89
CA ALA A 265 -24.60 10.83 -9.16
C ALA A 265 -23.70 11.74 -10.00
N ASN A 266 -24.28 12.53 -10.91
CA ASN A 266 -23.50 13.44 -11.74
C ASN A 266 -22.96 14.62 -10.93
N ILE A 267 -21.65 14.59 -10.66
CA ILE A 267 -20.88 15.63 -9.94
C ILE A 267 -19.79 16.27 -10.82
N THR A 268 -19.88 16.08 -12.14
CA THR A 268 -18.90 16.58 -13.14
C THR A 268 -18.81 18.11 -13.18
N GLY A 269 -19.86 18.81 -12.72
CA GLY A 269 -19.95 20.28 -12.71
C GLY A 269 -19.40 20.95 -11.46
N TRP A 270 -18.99 20.19 -10.44
CA TRP A 270 -18.54 20.72 -9.16
C TRP A 270 -17.20 21.47 -9.25
N ASP A 271 -17.13 22.64 -8.60
CA ASP A 271 -15.90 23.42 -8.48
C ASP A 271 -15.06 22.96 -7.28
N THR A 272 -14.09 22.09 -7.53
CA THR A 272 -13.24 21.51 -6.48
C THR A 272 -11.97 22.31 -6.19
N ARG A 273 -11.82 23.55 -6.69
CA ARG A 273 -10.58 24.35 -6.55
C ARG A 273 -10.12 24.59 -5.11
N SER A 274 -11.02 24.51 -4.14
CA SER A 274 -10.72 24.69 -2.70
C SER A 274 -10.39 23.39 -1.97
N VAL A 275 -10.62 22.22 -2.59
CA VAL A 275 -10.50 20.92 -1.91
C VAL A 275 -9.03 20.54 -1.71
N VAL A 276 -8.63 20.34 -0.46
CA VAL A 276 -7.25 20.01 -0.04
C VAL A 276 -7.08 18.52 0.24
N ASP A 277 -8.16 17.85 0.69
CA ASP A 277 -8.15 16.44 1.08
C ASP A 277 -9.27 15.65 0.36
N PHE A 278 -8.87 14.64 -0.41
CA PHE A 278 -9.73 13.69 -1.12
C PHE A 278 -9.63 12.27 -0.53
N THR A 279 -9.19 12.13 0.72
CA THR A 279 -8.92 10.84 1.35
C THR A 279 -10.20 9.99 1.43
N GLY A 280 -10.23 8.85 0.72
CA GLY A 280 -11.35 7.92 0.75
C GLY A 280 -12.68 8.45 0.18
N THR A 281 -12.68 9.56 -0.58
CA THR A 281 -13.91 10.22 -1.07
C THR A 281 -14.89 9.26 -1.74
N PHE A 282 -14.41 8.32 -2.56
CA PHE A 282 -15.20 7.27 -3.23
C PHE A 282 -14.82 5.85 -2.78
N GLU A 283 -14.29 5.70 -1.55
CA GLU A 283 -13.90 4.40 -1.03
C GLU A 283 -15.11 3.45 -0.97
N SER A 284 -15.03 2.32 -1.67
CA SER A 284 -16.07 1.30 -1.85
C SER A 284 -17.32 1.77 -2.61
N CYS A 285 -17.25 2.86 -3.39
CA CYS A 285 -18.26 3.23 -4.38
C CYS A 285 -18.17 2.35 -5.63
N GLN A 286 -18.59 1.10 -5.51
CA GLN A 286 -18.41 0.07 -6.55
C GLN A 286 -18.96 0.47 -7.93
N ALA A 287 -20.10 1.16 -7.98
CA ALA A 287 -20.77 1.58 -9.21
C ALA A 287 -20.33 2.96 -9.76
N PHE A 288 -19.45 3.68 -9.06
CA PHE A 288 -19.08 5.05 -9.42
C PHE A 288 -18.15 5.08 -10.64
N ASN A 289 -18.54 5.81 -11.69
CA ASN A 289 -17.74 6.04 -12.88
C ASN A 289 -18.16 7.32 -13.63
N GLN A 290 -18.22 8.45 -12.91
CA GLN A 290 -18.49 9.76 -13.53
C GLN A 290 -17.22 10.37 -14.12
N ASP A 291 -17.41 11.32 -15.04
CA ASP A 291 -16.33 12.15 -15.60
C ASP A 291 -15.83 13.13 -14.54
N LEU A 292 -14.54 13.03 -14.19
CA LEU A 292 -13.86 13.92 -13.24
C LEU A 292 -12.79 14.81 -13.92
N SER A 293 -12.76 14.85 -15.26
CA SER A 293 -11.75 15.62 -16.03
C SER A 293 -11.79 17.13 -15.78
N ARG A 294 -12.93 17.65 -15.31
CA ARG A 294 -13.14 19.08 -14.98
C ARG A 294 -12.79 19.45 -13.55
N TRP A 295 -12.57 18.47 -12.67
CA TRP A 295 -12.21 18.73 -11.27
C TRP A 295 -10.80 19.33 -11.19
N SER A 296 -10.66 20.38 -10.39
CA SER A 296 -9.35 20.93 -10.03
C SER A 296 -8.78 20.20 -8.83
N THR A 297 -7.53 19.76 -8.95
CA THR A 297 -6.76 19.13 -7.86
C THR A 297 -5.54 19.96 -7.44
N SER A 298 -5.40 21.19 -7.95
CA SER A 298 -4.22 22.05 -7.75
C SER A 298 -3.95 22.44 -6.27
N THR A 299 -4.87 22.17 -5.36
CA THR A 299 -4.78 22.32 -3.90
C THR A 299 -4.61 21.01 -3.14
N ALA A 300 -4.82 19.87 -3.80
CA ALA A 300 -4.83 18.55 -3.19
C ALA A 300 -3.48 18.17 -2.58
N THR A 301 -3.51 17.65 -1.35
CA THR A 301 -2.31 17.15 -0.65
C THR A 301 -2.37 15.65 -0.38
N SER A 302 -3.59 15.09 -0.28
CA SER A 302 -3.87 13.66 -0.09
C SER A 302 -4.94 13.18 -1.06
N MET A 303 -4.69 12.04 -1.69
CA MET A 303 -5.68 11.27 -2.47
C MET A 303 -5.73 9.80 -1.98
N SER A 304 -5.23 9.53 -0.77
CA SER A 304 -5.15 8.16 -0.23
C SER A 304 -6.54 7.51 -0.21
N ARG A 305 -6.65 6.26 -0.67
CA ARG A 305 -7.89 5.47 -0.74
C ARG A 305 -9.02 6.08 -1.59
N MET A 306 -8.79 7.18 -2.33
CA MET A 306 -9.86 7.96 -3.00
C MET A 306 -10.81 7.09 -3.85
N PHE A 307 -10.29 6.11 -4.59
CA PHE A 307 -11.05 5.15 -5.39
C PHE A 307 -10.85 3.69 -4.93
N PHE A 308 -10.51 3.48 -3.64
CA PHE A 308 -10.33 2.14 -3.08
C PHE A 308 -11.59 1.30 -3.30
N SER A 309 -11.50 0.16 -4.00
CA SER A 309 -12.63 -0.70 -4.36
C SER A 309 -13.77 0.00 -5.16
N ALA A 310 -13.49 1.11 -5.85
CA ALA A 310 -14.39 1.69 -6.85
C ALA A 310 -14.30 0.87 -8.15
N THR A 311 -14.96 -0.29 -8.17
CA THR A 311 -14.73 -1.33 -9.19
C THR A 311 -15.05 -0.91 -10.63
N GLU A 312 -16.01 -0.02 -10.83
CA GLU A 312 -16.42 0.44 -12.16
C GLU A 312 -15.63 1.66 -12.67
N PHE A 313 -14.79 2.28 -11.84
CA PHE A 313 -14.12 3.54 -12.13
C PHE A 313 -13.01 3.42 -13.19
N ASP A 314 -13.09 4.24 -14.24
CA ASP A 314 -12.13 4.31 -15.34
C ASP A 314 -12.18 5.68 -16.06
N SER A 315 -12.26 6.77 -15.28
CA SER A 315 -12.30 8.15 -15.82
C SER A 315 -10.92 8.61 -16.30
N ASP A 316 -10.89 9.55 -17.24
CA ASP A 316 -9.67 10.26 -17.67
C ASP A 316 -9.23 11.27 -16.60
N LEU A 317 -7.98 11.16 -16.14
CA LEU A 317 -7.38 11.99 -15.09
C LEU A 317 -6.20 12.83 -15.60
N SER A 318 -6.09 13.02 -16.92
CA SER A 318 -4.99 13.75 -17.58
C SER A 318 -4.94 15.25 -17.29
N GLY A 319 -6.07 15.85 -16.88
CA GLY A 319 -6.19 17.28 -16.54
C GLY A 319 -5.86 17.64 -15.09
N TRP A 320 -5.56 16.65 -14.24
CA TRP A 320 -5.33 16.87 -12.80
C TRP A 320 -3.91 17.40 -12.52
N ASP A 321 -3.82 18.54 -11.81
CA ASP A 321 -2.58 19.01 -11.21
C ASP A 321 -2.32 18.27 -9.89
N THR A 322 -1.32 17.37 -9.89
CA THR A 322 -0.91 16.62 -8.69
C THR A 322 0.32 17.22 -8.00
N SER A 323 0.79 18.41 -8.40
CA SER A 323 2.07 18.99 -7.95
C SER A 323 2.17 19.29 -6.45
N LYS A 324 1.07 19.17 -5.70
CA LYS A 324 1.01 19.28 -4.22
C LYS A 324 0.72 17.96 -3.51
N VAL A 325 0.35 16.90 -4.22
CA VAL A 325 0.00 15.60 -3.64
C VAL A 325 1.24 14.93 -3.04
N ALA A 326 1.15 14.56 -1.77
CA ALA A 326 2.19 13.85 -1.04
C ALA A 326 1.86 12.37 -0.81
N LYS A 327 0.56 12.01 -0.83
CA LYS A 327 0.06 10.69 -0.46
C LYS A 327 -0.86 10.10 -1.53
N LEU A 328 -0.51 8.89 -1.99
CA LEU A 328 -1.26 8.09 -2.96
C LEU A 328 -1.58 6.68 -2.42
N ASP A 329 -1.58 6.51 -1.08
CA ASP A 329 -1.73 5.20 -0.44
C ASP A 329 -3.07 4.58 -0.83
N TYR A 330 -3.04 3.42 -1.47
CA TYR A 330 -4.22 2.66 -1.90
C TYR A 330 -5.22 3.43 -2.78
N SER A 331 -4.83 4.53 -3.44
CA SER A 331 -5.75 5.42 -4.18
C SER A 331 -6.60 4.70 -5.23
N PHE A 332 -6.06 3.68 -5.90
CA PHE A 332 -6.75 2.87 -6.93
C PHE A 332 -6.78 1.37 -6.59
N ALA A 333 -6.53 1.01 -5.33
CA ALA A 333 -6.52 -0.39 -4.93
C ALA A 333 -7.89 -1.04 -5.18
N TYR A 334 -7.92 -2.20 -5.82
CA TYR A 334 -9.11 -2.93 -6.25
C TYR A 334 -10.06 -2.17 -7.20
N ALA A 335 -9.64 -1.06 -7.81
CA ALA A 335 -10.36 -0.42 -8.92
C ALA A 335 -10.22 -1.29 -10.18
N SER A 336 -11.05 -2.34 -10.28
CA SER A 336 -10.81 -3.48 -11.17
C SER A 336 -10.98 -3.20 -12.67
N LYS A 337 -11.63 -2.09 -13.04
CA LYS A 337 -11.72 -1.59 -14.43
C LYS A 337 -10.78 -0.43 -14.77
N PHE A 338 -10.08 0.12 -13.78
CA PHE A 338 -9.24 1.31 -13.95
C PHE A 338 -8.01 1.00 -14.82
N LYS A 339 -7.90 1.67 -15.97
CA LYS A 339 -6.76 1.52 -16.89
C LYS A 339 -5.62 2.49 -16.60
N GLY A 340 -5.92 3.65 -15.97
CA GLY A 340 -4.93 4.68 -15.64
C GLY A 340 -4.78 5.83 -16.63
N VAL A 341 -5.76 6.07 -17.52
CA VAL A 341 -5.65 7.10 -18.57
C VAL A 341 -5.27 8.47 -17.98
N GLY A 342 -4.14 9.01 -18.44
CA GLY A 342 -3.65 10.34 -18.05
C GLY A 342 -2.66 10.38 -16.88
N LEU A 343 -2.44 9.26 -16.17
CA LEU A 343 -1.50 9.21 -15.04
C LEU A 343 -0.04 9.48 -15.46
N SER A 344 0.30 9.23 -16.73
CA SER A 344 1.59 9.58 -17.33
C SER A 344 1.93 11.08 -17.28
N ASN A 345 0.93 11.96 -17.15
CA ASN A 345 1.10 13.42 -17.00
C ASN A 345 1.33 13.89 -15.55
N TRP A 346 1.12 13.03 -14.55
CA TRP A 346 1.09 13.44 -13.15
C TRP A 346 2.47 13.89 -12.63
N ASN A 347 2.50 15.02 -11.94
CA ASN A 347 3.68 15.48 -11.21
C ASN A 347 3.73 14.80 -9.83
N THR A 348 4.59 13.80 -9.70
CA THR A 348 4.76 13.03 -8.44
C THR A 348 5.93 13.50 -7.58
N ALA A 349 6.59 14.63 -7.88
CA ALA A 349 7.84 15.06 -7.22
C ALA A 349 7.71 15.45 -5.72
N LYS A 350 6.51 15.32 -5.14
CA LYS A 350 6.24 15.44 -3.69
C LYS A 350 5.70 14.15 -3.05
N VAL A 351 5.37 13.13 -3.84
CA VAL A 351 4.84 11.86 -3.34
C VAL A 351 5.91 11.16 -2.50
N THR A 352 5.55 10.82 -1.25
CA THR A 352 6.44 10.14 -0.31
C THR A 352 6.10 8.66 -0.11
N THR A 353 4.96 8.22 -0.63
CA THR A 353 4.43 6.86 -0.46
C THR A 353 3.59 6.44 -1.67
N LEU A 354 3.82 5.21 -2.11
CA LEU A 354 3.07 4.50 -3.15
C LEU A 354 2.46 3.20 -2.56
N GLU A 355 2.24 3.15 -1.24
CA GLU A 355 1.75 1.95 -0.57
C GLU A 355 0.42 1.49 -1.18
N GLY A 356 0.42 0.29 -1.77
CA GLY A 356 -0.77 -0.33 -2.34
C GLY A 356 -1.50 0.48 -3.41
N THR A 357 -0.91 1.54 -4.00
CA THR A 357 -1.61 2.50 -4.88
C THR A 357 -2.43 1.83 -5.99
N PHE A 358 -1.92 0.75 -6.59
CA PHE A 358 -2.60 -0.06 -7.62
C PHE A 358 -2.88 -1.50 -7.15
N TYR A 359 -2.89 -1.77 -5.84
CA TYR A 359 -3.02 -3.12 -5.29
C TYR A 359 -4.33 -3.79 -5.77
N GLY A 360 -4.23 -4.86 -6.56
CA GLY A 360 -5.40 -5.54 -7.14
C GLY A 360 -6.13 -4.76 -8.25
N ALA A 361 -5.55 -3.71 -8.82
CA ALA A 361 -6.08 -2.99 -9.99
C ALA A 361 -5.95 -3.86 -11.26
N ALA A 362 -6.90 -4.77 -11.45
CA ALA A 362 -6.75 -5.94 -12.32
C ALA A 362 -6.36 -5.65 -13.79
N VAL A 363 -6.77 -4.50 -14.34
CA VAL A 363 -6.52 -4.10 -15.74
C VAL A 363 -5.57 -2.92 -15.90
N PHE A 364 -5.01 -2.39 -14.81
CA PHE A 364 -4.09 -1.25 -14.85
C PHE A 364 -2.76 -1.63 -15.53
N ASP A 365 -2.37 -0.86 -16.55
CA ASP A 365 -1.13 -1.05 -17.33
C ASP A 365 -0.66 0.27 -18.00
N GLU A 366 -1.07 1.45 -17.48
CA GLU A 366 -0.61 2.75 -18.00
C GLU A 366 0.89 2.95 -17.76
N ASN A 367 1.60 3.50 -18.75
CA ASN A 367 3.02 3.76 -18.64
C ASN A 367 3.32 4.97 -17.71
N ILE A 368 3.70 4.66 -16.47
CA ILE A 368 4.09 5.60 -15.42
C ILE A 368 5.63 5.74 -15.27
N SER A 369 6.42 5.40 -16.29
CA SER A 369 7.88 5.58 -16.25
C SER A 369 8.33 7.05 -16.14
N SER A 370 7.43 8.00 -16.42
CA SER A 370 7.65 9.45 -16.28
C SER A 370 7.63 9.95 -14.82
N TRP A 371 7.14 9.14 -13.88
CA TRP A 371 6.97 9.55 -12.49
C TRP A 371 8.30 9.85 -11.80
N THR A 372 8.37 10.98 -11.11
CA THR A 372 9.48 11.33 -10.21
C THR A 372 9.29 10.60 -8.89
N THR A 373 10.18 9.67 -8.55
CA THR A 373 10.08 8.84 -7.33
C THR A 373 11.10 9.17 -6.24
N THR A 374 11.95 10.19 -6.43
CA THR A 374 13.12 10.51 -5.59
C THR A 374 12.84 10.73 -4.09
N LYS A 375 11.58 10.95 -3.70
CA LYS A 375 11.13 11.13 -2.30
C LYS A 375 10.28 9.97 -1.76
N VAL A 376 9.98 8.96 -2.58
CA VAL A 376 9.18 7.80 -2.18
C VAL A 376 10.00 6.97 -1.18
N LYS A 377 9.39 6.68 -0.04
CA LYS A 377 9.97 5.87 1.05
C LYS A 377 9.32 4.49 1.18
N ASN A 378 8.04 4.40 0.78
CA ASN A 378 7.21 3.21 0.92
C ASN A 378 6.62 2.82 -0.44
N MET A 379 6.90 1.59 -0.86
CA MET A 379 6.42 0.93 -2.07
C MET A 379 5.82 -0.45 -1.73
N ASN A 380 5.40 -0.67 -0.48
CA ASN A 380 4.75 -1.92 -0.09
C ASN A 380 3.48 -2.13 -0.94
N LEU A 381 3.24 -3.35 -1.40
CA LEU A 381 2.02 -3.76 -2.14
C LEU A 381 1.70 -3.00 -3.45
N THR A 382 2.51 -2.04 -3.92
CA THR A 382 2.11 -1.05 -4.97
C THR A 382 1.46 -1.67 -6.21
N PHE A 383 2.00 -2.78 -6.72
CA PHE A 383 1.52 -3.52 -7.90
C PHE A 383 1.16 -4.98 -7.58
N ALA A 384 0.88 -5.27 -6.31
CA ALA A 384 0.55 -6.61 -5.85
C ALA A 384 -0.89 -7.02 -6.23
N THR A 385 -1.23 -8.27 -5.96
CA THR A 385 -2.60 -8.77 -5.95
C THR A 385 -2.70 -9.94 -4.96
N TYR A 386 -3.92 -10.36 -4.62
CA TYR A 386 -4.10 -11.58 -3.82
C TYR A 386 -3.60 -12.81 -4.61
N TYR A 387 -3.27 -13.91 -3.91
CA TYR A 387 -2.74 -15.11 -4.56
C TYR A 387 -3.64 -15.62 -5.70
N GLY A 388 -3.11 -15.63 -6.93
CA GLY A 388 -3.83 -16.02 -8.13
C GLY A 388 -4.80 -14.97 -8.70
N GLY A 389 -4.74 -13.73 -8.20
CA GLY A 389 -5.47 -12.59 -8.74
C GLY A 389 -4.94 -12.11 -10.09
N ALA A 390 -5.77 -11.36 -10.80
CA ALA A 390 -5.37 -10.69 -12.04
C ALA A 390 -4.67 -9.36 -11.74
N HIS A 391 -3.64 -9.04 -12.52
CA HIS A 391 -2.99 -7.73 -12.58
C HIS A 391 -2.34 -7.62 -13.96
N ALA A 392 -2.63 -6.58 -14.74
CA ALA A 392 -2.11 -6.44 -16.11
C ALA A 392 -0.68 -5.87 -16.14
N PHE A 393 -0.40 -4.93 -15.24
CA PHE A 393 0.81 -4.11 -15.15
C PHE A 393 2.12 -4.82 -15.49
N ASN A 394 2.78 -4.33 -16.55
CA ASN A 394 4.10 -4.75 -16.97
C ASN A 394 4.91 -3.58 -17.60
N GLN A 395 4.74 -2.36 -17.10
CA GLN A 395 5.35 -1.15 -17.69
C GLN A 395 6.80 -0.90 -17.22
N PRO A 396 7.64 -0.22 -18.03
CA PRO A 396 9.08 -0.13 -17.82
C PRO A 396 9.48 0.89 -16.74
N ILE A 397 9.15 0.60 -15.48
CA ILE A 397 9.50 1.40 -14.28
C ILE A 397 10.92 1.15 -13.76
N GLY A 398 11.76 0.47 -14.53
CA GLY A 398 13.14 0.17 -14.16
C GLY A 398 14.05 1.40 -14.01
N THR A 399 13.62 2.57 -14.47
CA THR A 399 14.32 3.85 -14.36
C THR A 399 13.90 4.71 -13.16
N TRP A 400 12.96 4.24 -12.33
CA TRP A 400 12.57 4.93 -11.11
C TRP A 400 13.75 5.02 -10.12
N ASP A 401 13.95 6.20 -9.54
CA ASP A 401 14.88 6.40 -8.44
C ASP A 401 14.24 5.91 -7.14
N THR A 402 14.77 4.81 -6.60
CA THR A 402 14.35 4.20 -5.34
C THR A 402 15.33 4.44 -4.20
N SER A 403 16.32 5.32 -4.35
CA SER A 403 17.39 5.54 -3.35
C SER A 403 16.90 6.02 -1.98
N SER A 404 15.67 6.54 -1.89
CA SER A 404 15.00 6.91 -0.62
C SER A 404 14.06 5.83 -0.06
N VAL A 405 13.88 4.70 -0.76
CA VAL A 405 12.92 3.64 -0.38
C VAL A 405 13.48 2.80 0.76
N THR A 406 12.72 2.72 1.85
CA THR A 406 13.03 1.89 3.03
C THR A 406 12.09 0.70 3.17
N ALA A 407 10.90 0.74 2.54
CA ALA A 407 9.90 -0.32 2.57
C ALA A 407 9.45 -0.68 1.15
N MET A 408 9.64 -1.95 0.76
CA MET A 408 9.24 -2.52 -0.54
C MET A 408 8.77 -3.97 -0.42
N GLU A 409 8.20 -4.32 0.72
CA GLU A 409 7.64 -5.65 0.95
C GLU A 409 6.48 -5.88 0.00
N THR A 410 6.45 -7.07 -0.61
CA THR A 410 5.36 -7.53 -1.48
C THR A 410 5.03 -6.63 -2.68
N THR A 411 5.89 -5.69 -3.11
CA THR A 411 5.58 -4.70 -4.17
C THR A 411 4.94 -5.29 -5.44
N PHE A 412 5.37 -6.48 -5.89
CA PHE A 412 4.82 -7.20 -7.05
C PHE A 412 4.20 -8.56 -6.68
N TYR A 413 3.81 -8.76 -5.41
CA TYR A 413 3.33 -10.06 -4.93
C TYR A 413 2.12 -10.56 -5.72
N SER A 414 2.20 -11.81 -6.16
CA SER A 414 1.27 -12.51 -7.05
C SER A 414 0.97 -11.84 -8.39
N ASN A 415 1.72 -10.80 -8.81
CA ASN A 415 1.49 -10.14 -10.10
C ASN A 415 1.82 -11.12 -11.26
N PRO A 416 0.83 -11.56 -12.06
CA PRO A 416 1.04 -12.66 -13.02
C PRO A 416 1.68 -12.21 -14.35
N ASN A 417 1.90 -10.91 -14.55
CA ASN A 417 2.37 -10.35 -15.81
C ASN A 417 3.70 -9.59 -15.72
N PHE A 418 4.03 -9.01 -14.55
CA PHE A 418 5.24 -8.22 -14.38
C PHE A 418 6.52 -9.02 -14.64
N ASN A 419 7.34 -8.54 -15.58
CA ASN A 419 8.61 -9.13 -15.98
C ASN A 419 9.54 -8.07 -16.62
N GLN A 420 9.73 -6.93 -15.94
CA GLN A 420 10.64 -5.88 -16.37
C GLN A 420 11.99 -5.95 -15.64
N ASN A 421 13.06 -5.53 -16.31
CA ASN A 421 14.36 -5.31 -15.67
C ASN A 421 14.27 -4.07 -14.78
N LEU A 422 14.87 -4.14 -13.58
CA LEU A 422 14.79 -3.07 -12.59
C LEU A 422 16.19 -2.57 -12.24
N LYS A 423 16.46 -1.27 -12.44
CA LYS A 423 17.74 -0.62 -12.08
C LYS A 423 17.56 0.23 -10.81
N TRP A 424 17.05 -0.43 -9.78
CA TRP A 424 16.66 0.19 -8.52
C TRP A 424 17.83 0.20 -7.55
N ASN A 425 17.94 1.26 -6.75
CA ASN A 425 18.81 1.29 -5.58
C ASN A 425 17.99 0.82 -4.36
N THR A 426 18.43 -0.26 -3.71
CA THR A 426 17.77 -0.88 -2.55
C THR A 426 18.57 -0.75 -1.26
N SER A 427 19.62 0.07 -1.22
CA SER A 427 20.61 0.09 -0.13
C SER A 427 20.08 0.54 1.24
N LEU A 428 18.84 1.01 1.34
CA LEU A 428 18.17 1.38 2.59
C LEU A 428 17.05 0.39 3.00
N VAL A 429 16.89 -0.71 2.25
CA VAL A 429 15.84 -1.71 2.47
C VAL A 429 16.37 -2.78 3.42
N GLU A 430 15.65 -3.02 4.52
CA GLU A 430 15.98 -4.10 5.47
C GLU A 430 15.14 -5.38 5.23
N SER A 431 14.05 -5.29 4.47
CA SER A 431 13.14 -6.41 4.19
C SER A 431 12.70 -6.40 2.72
N MET A 432 12.90 -7.53 2.05
CA MET A 432 12.41 -7.83 0.71
C MET A 432 11.30 -8.90 0.75
N TYR A 433 10.62 -9.04 1.90
CA TYR A 433 9.57 -10.03 2.14
C TYR A 433 8.59 -10.11 0.96
N GLY A 434 8.53 -11.27 0.30
CA GLY A 434 7.60 -11.56 -0.78
C GLY A 434 7.61 -10.59 -1.98
N MET A 435 8.66 -9.78 -2.19
CA MET A 435 8.68 -8.69 -3.18
C MET A 435 8.19 -9.11 -4.58
N PHE A 436 8.64 -10.28 -5.07
CA PHE A 436 8.20 -10.93 -6.30
C PHE A 436 7.54 -12.29 -6.03
N GLY A 437 7.11 -12.53 -4.78
CA GLY A 437 6.51 -13.78 -4.35
C GLY A 437 5.25 -14.06 -5.15
N TYR A 438 5.18 -15.21 -5.80
CA TYR A 438 4.12 -15.67 -6.70
C TYR A 438 3.97 -14.87 -8.00
N ALA A 439 4.90 -13.98 -8.33
CA ALA A 439 4.95 -13.28 -9.61
C ALA A 439 5.37 -14.26 -10.73
N SER A 440 4.42 -15.04 -11.24
CA SER A 440 4.70 -16.29 -11.98
C SER A 440 5.52 -16.14 -13.26
N LYS A 441 5.51 -14.96 -13.89
CA LYS A 441 6.35 -14.65 -15.07
C LYS A 441 7.65 -13.92 -14.74
N PHE A 442 7.84 -13.47 -13.51
CA PHE A 442 8.96 -12.61 -13.18
C PHE A 442 10.30 -13.36 -13.31
N ASN A 443 11.16 -12.81 -14.16
CA ASN A 443 12.53 -13.19 -14.43
C ASN A 443 13.31 -11.95 -14.97
N GLY A 444 12.98 -10.76 -14.48
CA GLY A 444 13.63 -9.50 -14.86
C GLY A 444 15.01 -9.39 -14.22
N GLU A 445 15.95 -8.72 -14.91
CA GLU A 445 17.33 -8.53 -14.45
C GLU A 445 17.40 -7.68 -13.17
N LEU A 446 18.10 -8.18 -12.15
CA LEU A 446 18.33 -7.55 -10.84
C LEU A 446 19.83 -7.53 -10.45
N ALA A 447 20.71 -7.45 -11.46
CA ALA A 447 22.15 -7.53 -11.24
C ALA A 447 22.68 -6.29 -10.50
N THR A 448 23.58 -6.52 -9.55
CA THR A 448 24.37 -5.47 -8.89
C THR A 448 25.32 -4.81 -9.89
N ASN A 449 25.46 -3.50 -9.81
CA ASN A 449 26.43 -2.75 -10.62
C ASN A 449 27.21 -1.79 -9.72
N GLU A 450 28.46 -2.14 -9.39
CA GLU A 450 29.34 -1.36 -8.50
C GLU A 450 29.54 0.09 -8.96
N ALA A 451 29.54 0.34 -10.27
CA ALA A 451 29.72 1.68 -10.83
C ALA A 451 28.45 2.54 -10.82
N LEU A 452 27.27 1.94 -10.65
CA LEU A 452 25.97 2.62 -10.70
C LEU A 452 25.15 2.51 -9.40
N GLY A 453 25.55 1.69 -8.44
CA GLY A 453 24.92 1.57 -7.11
C GLY A 453 23.54 0.90 -7.11
N TYR A 454 23.22 0.06 -8.10
CA TYR A 454 21.95 -0.66 -8.16
C TYR A 454 21.99 -1.98 -7.37
N TRP A 455 20.84 -2.37 -6.82
CA TRP A 455 20.59 -3.58 -6.02
C TRP A 455 21.54 -3.79 -4.82
N GLY A 456 21.77 -2.73 -4.04
CA GLY A 456 22.44 -2.88 -2.74
C GLY A 456 21.61 -3.73 -1.76
N THR A 457 22.06 -4.95 -1.47
CA THR A 457 21.37 -5.91 -0.59
C THR A 457 21.97 -6.04 0.81
N GLY A 458 23.14 -5.45 1.09
CA GLY A 458 23.89 -5.63 2.34
C GLY A 458 23.19 -5.18 3.63
N SER A 459 22.06 -4.47 3.54
CA SER A 459 21.19 -4.11 4.69
C SER A 459 19.99 -5.05 4.88
N VAL A 460 19.71 -5.93 3.93
CA VAL A 460 18.53 -6.80 3.94
C VAL A 460 18.73 -7.96 4.93
N LYS A 461 17.78 -8.09 5.84
CA LYS A 461 17.70 -9.16 6.86
C LYS A 461 16.68 -10.24 6.48
N ASP A 462 15.57 -9.83 5.87
CA ASP A 462 14.49 -10.74 5.45
C ASP A 462 14.40 -10.82 3.92
N PHE A 463 14.77 -11.99 3.38
CA PHE A 463 14.58 -12.37 1.97
C PHE A 463 13.43 -13.38 1.80
N SER A 464 12.65 -13.63 2.85
CA SER A 464 11.70 -14.72 2.87
C SER A 464 10.59 -14.53 1.84
N THR A 465 10.23 -15.62 1.16
CA THR A 465 9.24 -15.66 0.07
C THR A 465 9.57 -14.78 -1.16
N MET A 466 10.71 -14.08 -1.22
CA MET A 466 10.99 -13.03 -2.21
C MET A 466 10.73 -13.43 -3.67
N PHE A 467 11.08 -14.65 -4.08
CA PHE A 467 10.89 -15.18 -5.44
C PHE A 467 9.98 -16.42 -5.51
N ALA A 468 9.32 -16.81 -4.42
CA ALA A 468 8.58 -18.06 -4.32
C ALA A 468 7.58 -18.25 -5.50
N ARG A 469 7.63 -19.35 -6.24
CA ARG A 469 6.79 -19.64 -7.42
C ARG A 469 6.82 -18.57 -8.54
N SER A 470 7.89 -17.79 -8.65
CA SER A 470 8.20 -17.00 -9.85
C SER A 470 8.86 -17.87 -10.94
N SER A 471 9.25 -17.25 -12.06
CA SER A 471 10.11 -17.87 -13.09
C SER A 471 11.59 -17.45 -12.94
N PHE A 472 11.99 -16.90 -11.78
CA PHE A 472 13.26 -16.21 -11.61
C PHE A 472 14.48 -17.12 -11.73
N ASN A 473 15.44 -16.71 -12.55
CA ASN A 473 16.72 -17.39 -12.77
C ASN A 473 17.76 -16.42 -13.36
N GLN A 474 17.81 -15.18 -12.85
CA GLN A 474 18.82 -14.18 -13.22
C GLN A 474 19.99 -14.22 -12.24
N ASP A 475 21.17 -13.78 -12.69
CA ASP A 475 22.38 -13.75 -11.86
C ASP A 475 22.22 -12.83 -10.63
N ILE A 476 22.47 -13.42 -9.46
CA ILE A 476 22.46 -12.78 -8.13
C ILE A 476 23.74 -13.13 -7.34
N SER A 477 24.78 -13.64 -8.02
CA SER A 477 26.05 -14.04 -7.42
C SER A 477 26.85 -12.86 -6.81
N GLY A 478 26.52 -11.63 -7.23
CA GLY A 478 27.09 -10.37 -6.73
C GLY A 478 26.32 -9.71 -5.57
N TRP A 479 25.27 -10.36 -5.05
CA TRP A 479 24.52 -9.83 -3.89
C TRP A 479 25.33 -9.98 -2.59
N ASP A 480 25.34 -8.91 -1.78
CA ASP A 480 25.81 -8.96 -0.39
C ASP A 480 24.67 -9.47 0.49
N THR A 481 24.85 -10.66 1.07
CA THR A 481 23.89 -11.31 1.97
C THR A 481 24.36 -11.31 3.43
N SER A 482 25.44 -10.60 3.77
CA SER A 482 26.08 -10.65 5.09
C SER A 482 25.20 -10.15 6.25
N SER A 483 24.06 -9.52 5.97
CA SER A 483 23.04 -9.13 6.97
C SER A 483 21.81 -10.05 7.02
N ALA A 484 21.72 -11.08 6.18
CA ALA A 484 20.55 -11.94 6.08
C ALA A 484 20.34 -12.80 7.35
N GLU A 485 19.12 -12.76 7.90
CA GLU A 485 18.70 -13.51 9.09
C GLU A 485 17.64 -14.58 8.75
N ASP A 486 16.76 -14.30 7.76
CA ASP A 486 15.73 -15.22 7.26
C ASP A 486 15.75 -15.30 5.71
N MET A 487 15.87 -16.53 5.18
CA MET A 487 15.77 -16.85 3.74
C MET A 487 14.64 -17.86 3.45
N SER A 488 13.68 -18.01 4.37
CA SER A 488 12.62 -19.03 4.30
C SER A 488 11.77 -18.86 3.04
N TYR A 489 11.50 -19.95 2.33
CA TYR A 489 10.73 -19.98 1.08
C TYR A 489 11.26 -19.12 -0.08
N MET A 490 12.44 -18.50 0.01
CA MET A 490 12.92 -17.50 -0.98
C MET A 490 12.77 -17.95 -2.45
N PHE A 491 13.17 -19.19 -2.78
CA PHE A 491 13.03 -19.79 -4.12
C PHE A 491 12.01 -20.95 -4.16
N SER A 492 11.12 -21.06 -3.16
CA SER A 492 10.17 -22.16 -3.04
C SER A 492 9.23 -22.23 -4.26
N GLY A 493 9.37 -23.27 -5.08
CA GLY A 493 8.59 -23.50 -6.30
C GLY A 493 9.23 -22.96 -7.59
N VAL A 494 10.44 -22.42 -7.54
CA VAL A 494 11.15 -21.87 -8.71
C VAL A 494 11.94 -22.99 -9.41
N SER A 495 11.24 -23.83 -10.16
CA SER A 495 11.77 -25.11 -10.67
C SER A 495 13.02 -24.99 -11.56
N SER A 496 13.20 -23.86 -12.24
CA SER A 496 14.33 -23.58 -13.12
C SER A 496 15.54 -22.96 -12.44
N PHE A 497 15.45 -22.58 -11.16
CA PHE A 497 16.50 -21.83 -10.46
C PHE A 497 17.79 -22.65 -10.30
N ASN A 498 18.90 -22.12 -10.83
CA ASN A 498 20.24 -22.70 -10.72
C ASN A 498 21.34 -21.65 -10.93
N GLN A 499 21.42 -20.65 -10.04
CA GLN A 499 22.44 -19.59 -10.08
C GLN A 499 23.59 -19.88 -9.10
N ASP A 500 24.76 -19.28 -9.33
CA ASP A 500 25.91 -19.40 -8.44
C ASP A 500 25.67 -18.63 -7.13
N LEU A 501 25.63 -19.36 -6.01
CA LEU A 501 25.49 -18.82 -4.66
C LEU A 501 26.74 -19.01 -3.79
N SER A 502 27.87 -19.43 -4.38
CA SER A 502 29.09 -19.80 -3.66
C SER A 502 29.73 -18.67 -2.86
N LYS A 503 29.45 -17.40 -3.24
CA LYS A 503 29.96 -16.18 -2.60
C LYS A 503 29.05 -15.59 -1.52
N TRP A 504 27.85 -16.13 -1.34
CA TRP A 504 26.90 -15.61 -0.35
C TRP A 504 27.39 -15.87 1.08
N ASP A 505 27.51 -14.81 1.87
CA ASP A 505 27.66 -14.92 3.32
C ASP A 505 26.30 -15.24 3.93
N VAL A 506 26.19 -16.43 4.55
CA VAL A 506 24.98 -16.89 5.23
C VAL A 506 25.20 -17.08 6.75
N SER A 507 26.31 -16.57 7.29
CA SER A 507 26.75 -16.79 8.69
C SER A 507 25.76 -16.29 9.76
N LYS A 508 24.86 -15.36 9.40
CA LYS A 508 23.78 -14.86 10.26
C LYS A 508 22.42 -15.55 10.03
N VAL A 509 22.25 -16.33 8.96
CA VAL A 509 20.97 -16.94 8.62
C VAL A 509 20.59 -17.97 9.69
N THR A 510 19.38 -17.82 10.22
CA THR A 510 18.85 -18.69 11.30
C THR A 510 17.93 -19.78 10.77
N THR A 511 17.35 -19.61 9.57
CA THR A 511 16.39 -20.54 8.97
C THR A 511 16.52 -20.58 7.43
N PHE A 512 16.61 -21.80 6.90
CA PHE A 512 16.51 -22.11 5.47
C PHE A 512 15.21 -22.85 5.14
N LYS A 513 14.15 -22.60 5.91
CA LYS A 513 12.88 -23.33 5.81
C LYS A 513 12.31 -23.25 4.40
N SER A 514 12.27 -24.37 3.68
CA SER A 514 11.75 -24.48 2.31
C SER A 514 12.43 -23.58 1.27
N THR A 515 13.63 -23.03 1.54
CA THR A 515 14.30 -22.05 0.66
C THR A 515 14.42 -22.53 -0.79
N PHE A 516 14.78 -23.80 -1.00
CA PHE A 516 14.91 -24.43 -2.33
C PHE A 516 13.87 -25.54 -2.59
N ASN A 517 12.74 -25.52 -1.89
CA ASN A 517 11.66 -26.49 -2.08
C ASN A 517 11.14 -26.43 -3.53
N ASP A 518 11.09 -27.57 -4.23
CA ASP A 518 10.72 -27.68 -5.65
C ASP A 518 11.64 -26.90 -6.63
N CYS A 519 12.87 -26.55 -6.23
CA CYS A 519 13.93 -26.07 -7.14
C CYS A 519 14.55 -27.26 -7.90
N GLN A 520 13.81 -27.80 -8.86
CA GLN A 520 14.11 -29.09 -9.50
C GLN A 520 15.47 -29.14 -10.20
N ASN A 521 15.93 -28.02 -10.76
CA ASN A 521 17.19 -27.90 -11.51
C ASN A 521 18.41 -27.48 -10.66
N LEU A 522 18.28 -27.31 -9.35
CA LEU A 522 19.35 -26.78 -8.50
C LEU A 522 20.54 -27.75 -8.39
N ASP A 523 21.71 -27.26 -8.78
CA ASP A 523 23.01 -27.96 -8.82
C ASP A 523 24.18 -26.96 -8.61
N THR A 524 23.99 -26.00 -7.67
CA THR A 524 25.02 -25.02 -7.27
C THR A 524 25.91 -25.59 -6.16
N ASP A 525 27.16 -25.15 -6.12
CA ASP A 525 28.07 -25.38 -4.98
C ASP A 525 27.65 -24.54 -3.78
N LEU A 526 27.50 -25.19 -2.63
CA LEU A 526 27.15 -24.63 -1.32
C LEU A 526 28.18 -25.02 -0.23
N SER A 527 29.33 -25.57 -0.64
CA SER A 527 30.33 -26.15 0.27
C SER A 527 30.99 -25.14 1.22
N GLN A 528 31.05 -23.86 0.81
CA GLN A 528 31.69 -22.77 1.56
C GLN A 528 30.73 -22.01 2.51
N TRP A 529 29.45 -22.38 2.56
CA TRP A 529 28.47 -21.72 3.41
C TRP A 529 28.71 -21.98 4.91
N ASP A 530 28.90 -20.91 5.70
CA ASP A 530 28.86 -21.00 7.16
C ASP A 530 27.42 -21.09 7.67
N VAL A 531 26.93 -22.31 7.86
CA VAL A 531 25.61 -22.59 8.42
C VAL A 531 25.58 -22.66 9.96
N SER A 532 26.64 -22.22 10.65
CA SER A 532 26.78 -22.40 12.10
C SER A 532 25.75 -21.64 12.95
N SER A 533 24.98 -20.72 12.37
CA SER A 533 23.85 -20.03 13.00
C SER A 533 22.48 -20.66 12.73
N VAL A 534 22.39 -21.60 11.79
CA VAL A 534 21.11 -22.19 11.35
C VAL A 534 20.51 -23.07 12.45
N MET A 535 19.22 -22.83 12.74
CA MET A 535 18.42 -23.62 13.67
C MET A 535 17.44 -24.58 12.96
N SER A 536 17.10 -24.30 11.70
CA SER A 536 16.11 -25.08 10.93
C SER A 536 16.48 -25.23 9.45
N PHE A 537 16.54 -26.49 9.00
CA PHE A 537 16.61 -26.91 7.59
C PHE A 537 15.30 -27.58 7.12
N GLN A 538 14.16 -27.23 7.73
CA GLN A 538 12.87 -27.80 7.38
C GLN A 538 12.59 -27.66 5.87
N GLN A 539 12.54 -28.79 5.16
CA GLN A 539 12.20 -28.89 3.73
C GLN A 539 13.11 -28.08 2.78
N THR A 540 14.32 -27.70 3.22
CA THR A 540 15.21 -26.81 2.44
C THR A 540 15.43 -27.29 1.01
N PHE A 541 15.68 -28.59 0.80
CA PHE A 541 15.92 -29.21 -0.51
C PHE A 541 14.83 -30.22 -0.90
N THR A 542 13.61 -30.10 -0.34
CA THR A 542 12.48 -30.95 -0.76
C THR A 542 12.27 -30.82 -2.26
N LYS A 543 12.27 -31.94 -3.00
CA LYS A 543 12.18 -32.03 -4.47
C LYS A 543 13.25 -31.25 -5.26
N ALA A 544 14.37 -30.87 -4.67
CA ALA A 544 15.53 -30.41 -5.43
C ALA A 544 16.16 -31.65 -6.11
N TYR A 545 15.71 -31.96 -7.34
CA TYR A 545 15.95 -33.28 -7.94
C TYR A 545 17.40 -33.55 -8.34
N LEU A 546 18.17 -32.50 -8.64
CA LEU A 546 19.57 -32.59 -9.05
C LEU A 546 20.58 -32.32 -7.90
N MET A 547 20.15 -31.63 -6.83
CA MET A 547 21.00 -31.17 -5.73
C MET A 547 21.86 -32.28 -5.12
N ASN A 548 23.18 -32.13 -5.26
CA ASN A 548 24.18 -33.01 -4.67
C ASN A 548 25.50 -32.27 -4.31
N SER A 549 25.42 -31.00 -3.87
CA SER A 549 26.59 -30.25 -3.37
C SER A 549 27.27 -30.97 -2.20
N ASP A 550 28.60 -30.88 -2.12
CA ASP A 550 29.33 -31.26 -0.91
C ASP A 550 28.90 -30.32 0.24
N MET A 551 28.54 -30.91 1.37
CA MET A 551 28.14 -30.24 2.61
C MET A 551 28.82 -30.87 3.84
N SER A 552 29.94 -31.58 3.63
CA SER A 552 30.67 -32.30 4.67
C SER A 552 31.34 -31.41 5.73
N LEU A 553 31.54 -30.12 5.40
CA LEU A 553 32.11 -29.09 6.29
C LEU A 553 31.05 -28.27 7.05
N TRP A 554 29.77 -28.50 6.81
CA TRP A 554 28.69 -27.74 7.44
C TRP A 554 28.60 -27.99 8.96
N ASN A 555 28.64 -26.91 9.74
CA ASN A 555 28.48 -26.96 11.19
C ASN A 555 27.00 -26.95 11.60
N THR A 556 26.41 -28.13 11.78
CA THR A 556 24.99 -28.29 12.13
C THR A 556 24.69 -28.23 13.64
N ALA A 557 25.66 -27.90 14.50
CA ALA A 557 25.55 -28.04 15.97
C ALA A 557 24.50 -27.15 16.66
N LYS A 558 23.83 -26.24 15.94
CA LYS A 558 22.66 -25.46 16.42
C LYS A 558 21.32 -25.94 15.85
N VAL A 559 21.32 -26.84 14.86
CA VAL A 559 20.11 -27.28 14.16
C VAL A 559 19.23 -28.11 15.09
N THR A 560 17.93 -27.80 15.09
CA THR A 560 16.91 -28.51 15.87
C THR A 560 15.87 -29.21 15.00
N ASN A 561 15.72 -28.80 13.74
CA ASN A 561 14.70 -29.29 12.81
C ASN A 561 15.31 -29.56 11.42
N MET A 562 15.19 -30.82 10.95
CA MET A 562 15.58 -31.29 9.62
C MET A 562 14.40 -31.99 8.90
N TYR A 563 13.16 -31.70 9.30
CA TYR A 563 11.94 -32.28 8.73
C TYR A 563 11.93 -32.18 7.21
N GLY A 564 11.87 -33.32 6.51
CA GLY A 564 11.79 -33.39 5.05
C GLY A 564 12.95 -32.75 4.27
N MET A 565 14.10 -32.47 4.90
CA MET A 565 15.19 -31.68 4.30
C MET A 565 15.56 -32.13 2.87
N PHE A 566 15.67 -33.44 2.63
CA PHE A 566 15.97 -34.06 1.34
C PHE A 566 14.82 -34.90 0.78
N GLN A 567 13.57 -34.65 1.21
CA GLN A 567 12.40 -35.36 0.70
C GLN A 567 12.31 -35.23 -0.83
N TYR A 568 12.37 -36.35 -1.55
CA TYR A 568 12.46 -36.44 -3.01
C TYR A 568 13.69 -35.77 -3.66
N ALA A 569 14.76 -35.46 -2.94
CA ALA A 569 16.03 -35.06 -3.55
C ALA A 569 16.71 -36.29 -4.17
N ARG A 570 16.44 -36.56 -5.46
CA ARG A 570 16.63 -37.89 -6.06
C ARG A 570 18.10 -38.29 -6.22
N THR A 571 18.96 -37.34 -6.55
CA THR A 571 20.42 -37.54 -6.73
C THR A 571 21.21 -37.40 -5.44
N PHE A 572 20.60 -36.91 -4.36
CA PHE A 572 21.31 -36.54 -3.14
C PHE A 572 22.01 -37.73 -2.48
N ASN A 573 23.34 -37.65 -2.38
CA ASN A 573 24.20 -38.63 -1.74
C ASN A 573 25.53 -38.00 -1.23
N SER A 574 25.55 -36.70 -0.93
CA SER A 574 26.73 -36.05 -0.34
C SER A 574 27.09 -36.67 1.02
N PRO A 575 28.37 -36.80 1.39
CA PRO A 575 28.78 -37.20 2.73
C PRO A 575 28.29 -36.21 3.80
N ILE A 576 27.49 -36.72 4.74
CA ILE A 576 26.91 -35.96 5.88
C ILE A 576 27.19 -36.63 7.24
N ILE A 577 28.09 -37.62 7.27
CA ILE A 577 28.44 -38.39 8.48
C ILE A 577 29.02 -37.51 9.62
N ASN A 578 29.67 -36.40 9.27
CA ASN A 578 30.29 -35.48 10.22
C ASN A 578 29.31 -34.47 10.85
N TRP A 579 28.04 -34.44 10.43
CA TRP A 579 27.05 -33.50 10.98
C TRP A 579 26.74 -33.79 12.46
N ASP A 580 26.88 -32.78 13.31
CA ASP A 580 26.36 -32.81 14.67
C ASP A 580 24.84 -32.65 14.63
N VAL A 581 24.13 -33.75 14.85
CA VAL A 581 22.67 -33.81 14.93
C VAL A 581 22.17 -34.00 16.38
N SER A 582 23.02 -33.82 17.39
CA SER A 582 22.72 -34.10 18.80
C SER A 582 21.53 -33.31 19.35
N LYS A 583 21.27 -32.11 18.82
CA LYS A 583 20.14 -31.23 19.16
C LYS A 583 18.93 -31.37 18.22
N VAL A 584 19.02 -32.17 17.17
CA VAL A 584 17.91 -32.36 16.23
C VAL A 584 16.80 -33.17 16.91
N THR A 585 15.56 -32.66 16.81
CA THR A 585 14.36 -33.28 17.40
C THR A 585 13.39 -33.82 16.35
N ASP A 586 13.51 -33.38 15.09
CA ASP A 586 12.64 -33.81 13.99
C ASP A 586 13.46 -34.09 12.70
N MET A 587 13.47 -35.36 12.28
CA MET A 587 13.97 -35.84 10.98
C MET A 587 12.90 -36.62 10.21
N ARG A 588 11.61 -36.44 10.54
CA ARG A 588 10.52 -37.12 9.82
C ARG A 588 10.60 -36.76 8.34
N TYR A 589 10.42 -37.75 7.48
CA TYR A 589 10.56 -37.64 6.02
C TYR A 589 11.94 -37.17 5.49
N MET A 590 13.00 -37.07 6.30
CA MET A 590 14.28 -36.43 5.92
C MET A 590 14.85 -36.93 4.58
N PHE A 591 14.83 -38.25 4.33
CA PHE A 591 15.30 -38.88 3.08
C PHE A 591 14.17 -39.58 2.31
N TYR A 592 12.91 -39.22 2.57
CA TYR A 592 11.74 -39.83 1.91
C TYR A 592 11.87 -39.74 0.38
N GLY A 593 12.00 -40.86 -0.32
CA GLY A 593 12.16 -40.89 -1.77
C GLY A 593 13.48 -40.28 -2.29
N ALA A 594 14.50 -40.12 -1.45
CA ALA A 594 15.87 -39.74 -1.86
C ALA A 594 16.57 -40.97 -2.48
N LEU A 595 16.26 -41.25 -3.75
CA LEU A 595 16.55 -42.53 -4.42
C LEU A 595 18.03 -42.96 -4.34
N ALA A 596 18.96 -42.01 -4.51
CA ALA A 596 20.40 -42.24 -4.52
C ALA A 596 21.08 -42.14 -3.15
N PHE A 597 20.36 -41.76 -2.07
CA PHE A 597 20.96 -41.61 -0.75
C PHE A 597 21.42 -42.98 -0.22
N GLN A 598 22.69 -43.10 0.16
CA GLN A 598 23.28 -44.34 0.67
C GLN A 598 24.49 -44.09 1.59
N GLN A 599 24.49 -42.97 2.31
CA GLN A 599 25.52 -42.68 3.30
C GLN A 599 25.32 -43.52 4.57
N ASP A 600 26.42 -43.98 5.17
CA ASP A 600 26.37 -44.47 6.56
C ASP A 600 26.16 -43.25 7.46
N ILE A 601 25.14 -43.33 8.33
CA ILE A 601 24.78 -42.32 9.33
C ILE A 601 24.57 -42.95 10.72
N SER A 602 25.07 -44.17 10.92
CA SER A 602 24.85 -44.94 12.15
C SER A 602 25.55 -44.37 13.39
N SER A 603 26.56 -43.50 13.22
CA SER A 603 27.24 -42.81 14.31
C SER A 603 26.57 -41.50 14.76
N TRP A 604 25.45 -41.11 14.15
CA TRP A 604 24.67 -39.96 14.60
C TRP A 604 24.09 -40.20 16.00
N THR A 605 24.06 -39.14 16.82
CA THR A 605 23.62 -39.19 18.23
C THR A 605 22.53 -38.15 18.50
N GLY A 606 21.94 -38.18 19.70
CA GLY A 606 20.83 -37.30 20.08
C GLY A 606 19.45 -37.91 19.82
N THR A 607 18.40 -37.19 20.20
CA THR A 607 17.03 -37.75 20.27
C THR A 607 16.50 -38.17 18.90
N ALA A 608 16.63 -37.35 17.85
CA ALA A 608 16.15 -37.74 16.53
C ALA A 608 16.93 -38.90 15.91
N ALA A 609 18.24 -39.01 16.17
CA ALA A 609 19.07 -40.10 15.65
C ALA A 609 18.80 -41.44 16.34
N THR A 610 18.34 -41.43 17.60
CA THR A 610 18.17 -42.63 18.46
C THR A 610 16.71 -43.05 18.67
N THR A 611 15.73 -42.30 18.14
CA THR A 611 14.30 -42.65 18.17
C THR A 611 13.76 -42.78 16.74
N ALA A 612 12.73 -43.59 16.54
CA ALA A 612 12.18 -43.81 15.20
C ALA A 612 11.54 -42.51 14.64
N GLN A 613 11.93 -42.14 13.42
CA GLN A 613 11.53 -40.92 12.73
C GLN A 613 10.61 -41.29 11.55
N SER A 614 9.32 -40.94 11.66
CA SER A 614 8.28 -41.40 10.72
C SER A 614 8.66 -41.20 9.25
N ASN A 615 8.71 -42.30 8.51
CA ASN A 615 9.01 -42.34 7.07
C ASN A 615 10.36 -41.68 6.68
N MET A 616 11.34 -41.63 7.59
CA MET A 616 12.66 -41.04 7.33
C MET A 616 13.36 -41.64 6.11
N PHE A 617 13.26 -42.97 5.92
CA PHE A 617 13.95 -43.70 4.85
C PHE A 617 13.01 -44.24 3.76
N PHE A 618 11.70 -44.03 3.86
CA PHE A 618 10.72 -44.64 2.94
C PHE A 618 11.06 -44.34 1.47
N GLY A 619 11.40 -45.37 0.71
CA GLY A 619 11.75 -45.22 -0.71
C GLY A 619 13.11 -44.56 -0.97
N ALA A 620 13.97 -44.43 0.05
CA ALA A 620 15.40 -44.16 -0.14
C ALA A 620 16.09 -45.45 -0.62
N THR A 621 15.79 -45.84 -1.86
CA THR A 621 16.02 -47.21 -2.37
C THR A 621 17.49 -47.67 -2.28
N ALA A 622 18.46 -46.77 -2.44
CA ALA A 622 19.87 -47.11 -2.29
C ALA A 622 20.26 -47.32 -0.82
N PHE A 623 19.65 -46.61 0.13
CA PHE A 623 19.85 -46.81 1.57
C PHE A 623 19.22 -48.13 2.02
N GLU A 624 17.94 -48.35 1.69
CA GLU A 624 17.19 -49.58 2.03
C GLU A 624 17.88 -50.85 1.51
N ALA A 625 18.56 -50.76 0.36
CA ALA A 625 19.33 -51.86 -0.25
C ALA A 625 20.69 -52.12 0.41
N ASN A 626 21.36 -51.09 0.96
CA ASN A 626 22.71 -51.20 1.54
C ASN A 626 22.71 -51.34 3.07
N PHE A 627 21.63 -50.93 3.76
CA PHE A 627 21.53 -50.91 5.21
C PHE A 627 20.32 -51.71 5.71
N ALA A 628 20.37 -52.15 6.96
CA ALA A 628 19.28 -52.75 7.70
C ALA A 628 19.19 -52.09 9.09
N CYS A 629 18.02 -51.54 9.42
CA CYS A 629 17.72 -50.86 10.69
C CYS A 629 16.65 -51.65 11.46
N ASP A 630 16.38 -51.27 12.71
CA ASP A 630 15.31 -51.91 13.52
C ASP A 630 13.92 -51.77 12.87
N ASP A 631 13.60 -50.57 12.37
CA ASP A 631 12.49 -50.33 11.44
C ASP A 631 13.07 -49.82 10.10
N ALA A 632 12.82 -50.55 9.02
CA ALA A 632 13.39 -50.26 7.71
C ALA A 632 12.91 -48.93 7.08
N VAL A 633 11.80 -48.36 7.58
CA VAL A 633 11.15 -47.16 7.04
C VAL A 633 11.43 -45.93 7.91
N SER A 634 11.58 -46.13 9.22
CA SER A 634 11.65 -45.07 10.23
C SER A 634 12.93 -45.08 11.07
N GLY A 635 13.84 -46.04 10.88
CA GLY A 635 15.09 -46.12 11.65
C GLY A 635 14.90 -46.74 13.04
N PRO A 636 15.45 -46.16 14.12
CA PRO A 636 16.31 -44.96 14.19
C PRO A 636 17.57 -45.05 13.32
N ALA A 637 18.16 -43.90 12.97
CA ALA A 637 19.41 -43.85 12.22
C ALA A 637 20.54 -44.63 12.92
N SER A 638 20.61 -44.55 14.25
CA SER A 638 21.62 -45.24 15.07
C SER A 638 21.48 -46.76 15.15
N SER A 639 20.37 -47.36 14.67
CA SER A 639 20.23 -48.82 14.58
C SER A 639 20.55 -49.39 13.20
N CYS A 640 20.66 -48.53 12.19
CA CYS A 640 21.01 -48.92 10.83
C CYS A 640 22.45 -49.47 10.77
N LYS A 641 22.62 -50.64 10.16
CA LYS A 641 23.92 -51.29 9.92
C LYS A 641 24.04 -51.69 8.46
N ARG A 642 25.24 -51.59 7.91
CA ARG A 642 25.54 -52.06 6.55
C ARG A 642 25.28 -53.56 6.43
N ARG A 643 24.67 -53.98 5.32
CA ARG A 643 24.37 -55.38 4.98
C ARG A 643 25.61 -56.15 4.50
#